data_AF-W8BMC6-F1
#
_entry.id   AF-W8BMC6-F1
#
_cell.length_a   1.000
_cell.length_b   1.000
_cell.length_c   1.000
_cell.angle_alpha   90.00
_cell.angle_beta   90.00
_cell.angle_gamma   90.00
#
_symmetry.space_group_name_H-M   'P 1'
#
loop_
_entity.id
_entity.type
_entity.pdbx_description
1 polymer ?
#
loop_
_entity_poly.entity_id
_entity_poly.type
_entity_poly.pdbx_seq_one_letter_code
_entity_poly.pdbx_strand_id
1 'polypeptide(L)'
;MNSKYAYQKVPEHCILGGAAFESFRETLRSKMSGGAKLISGTEVANEIRVSLKQQIDDIKAKLPNFTPGLRILQVGGREDSNVYIRMKIKAATEIGITAEHIKLPRTVTEIELLEKITELNLDPNVHGIIVQMPLDSETTIDSHKVTDAVCPDKDVDGLHTVNEGRVAIGDLNGFLPCTPWGCIELIKRSGVQISGAKAVVVGRSKIVGTPVSQLLKWENATVTVCHSKTKNLEEICRTADILVVAIGVPEMVKGSWIKPGAVVVDCGINIKPDSTRQSGTRLVGDVLFDEVKQVASFVTPVPCGVGPMTVAMLMKNTVRSALTAAEKLVQTTWDLAPLTLAKVRPVPSDIIIARSQKPKHISNLAKEIGLIGREVSPYGDKKAKISLSVVERLKNRSDGSYIVVAGITPTPLGEGKSTTLIGLVQALSAHKGRNAIACMRQPSQGPTFGIKGGAAGGGYAQVIPMDEFNLHLTGDIHAVSAANNLLAAQLDTRIFHENTQKDQSLYDRLVPRIKGQRKFSKIQLRRLQRLGISKTDPDSLTPEEQSRFARLNIDPDTIMWERVIDMNDRYLREVTIGQSPTEKNFTRKTSFAISVASEIMAVLALATDMEDMKQRLANMVVGFDRNGKPVTADDLGVTGALTVLLKDALEPTLMQTLEGTPVLVHTGPFANIAHGCSSIVADRIGLKLVGGKGFVCTEAGFGSDIGMEKFCNVKCRSSGLKPNAMVLVATVRALKMHGGGAPVTPGAPLNKQYTEENLELLKKGLPNLLQHISNGQKFGFPVIVAINRHTSDTHAEHNLIKEAALNAGAYAAVLCTHWSDGGEGASELADAVIKACEKPSGFKLLYDINLPLEDKMNIIAQNMYGAAKVELTQKAVASLLKLNSAGFGNLPVCMSKTSGSLTGDAAIKGAPKGFTLTVQDVYVSAGAGFVVAMCGEITKMPGLSTRPAIYDIDFNTETGEIEGLF
;
A
#
# COMPACT_ATOMS: atom_id res chain seq x y z
N MET A 1 26.92 -38.15 12.08
CA MET A 1 27.98 -39.18 11.97
C MET A 1 29.32 -38.49 11.77
N ASN A 2 30.16 -38.45 12.79
CA ASN A 2 31.59 -38.84 12.76
C ASN A 2 32.26 -38.43 14.07
N SER A 3 32.75 -39.46 14.75
CA SER A 3 33.40 -39.49 16.06
C SER A 3 34.81 -38.89 16.03
N LYS A 4 35.30 -38.45 17.20
CA LYS A 4 36.56 -38.96 17.81
C LYS A 4 36.74 -38.42 19.23
N TYR A 5 36.58 -39.30 20.21
CA TYR A 5 37.07 -39.13 21.58
C TYR A 5 38.47 -39.74 21.67
N ALA A 6 39.40 -39.05 22.33
CA ALA A 6 40.69 -39.61 22.75
C ALA A 6 40.83 -39.42 24.27
N TYR A 7 40.90 -40.54 24.99
CA TYR A 7 41.22 -40.63 26.40
C TYR A 7 42.73 -40.45 26.60
N GLN A 8 43.13 -39.63 27.58
CA GLN A 8 44.51 -39.62 28.10
C GLN A 8 44.50 -39.91 29.61
N LYS A 9 45.42 -40.81 29.99
CA LYS A 9 45.63 -41.39 31.32
C LYS A 9 46.07 -40.37 32.37
N VAL A 10 45.61 -40.61 33.60
CA VAL A 10 46.10 -40.04 34.87
C VAL A 10 47.37 -40.78 35.31
N PRO A 11 48.36 -40.11 35.95
CA PRO A 11 49.27 -40.75 36.89
C PRO A 11 48.94 -40.35 38.35
N GLU A 12 48.96 -41.36 39.22
CA GLU A 12 48.83 -41.24 40.67
C GLU A 12 50.11 -40.70 41.35
N HIS A 13 49.88 -40.18 42.55
CA HIS A 13 50.78 -39.92 43.69
C HIS A 13 51.26 -38.47 43.91
N CYS A 14 50.67 -37.85 44.94
CA CYS A 14 51.44 -37.26 46.03
C CYS A 14 50.54 -37.06 47.26
N ILE A 15 50.84 -37.82 48.32
CA ILE A 15 50.26 -37.69 49.65
C ILE A 15 50.90 -36.44 50.29
N LEU A 16 50.09 -35.45 50.70
CA LEU A 16 50.53 -34.32 51.51
C LEU A 16 49.68 -34.22 52.79
N GLY A 17 50.39 -34.07 53.90
CA GLY A 17 49.92 -34.32 55.27
C GLY A 17 48.99 -33.28 55.87
N GLY A 18 48.35 -33.70 56.97
CA GLY A 18 47.19 -33.08 57.61
C GLY A 18 47.35 -31.68 58.20
N ALA A 19 48.54 -31.08 58.22
CA ALA A 19 48.72 -29.72 58.76
C ALA A 19 48.38 -28.59 57.75
N ALA A 20 48.50 -28.85 56.44
CA ALA A 20 48.11 -27.88 55.40
C ALA A 20 46.58 -27.82 55.20
N PHE A 21 45.86 -28.85 55.63
CA PHE A 21 44.40 -28.97 55.48
C PHE A 21 43.62 -28.15 56.51
N GLU A 22 44.19 -27.91 57.70
CA GLU A 22 43.59 -27.07 58.75
C GLU A 22 43.79 -25.58 58.49
N SER A 23 44.98 -25.15 58.01
CA SER A 23 45.24 -23.77 57.57
C SER A 23 44.38 -23.35 56.36
N PHE A 24 44.12 -24.29 55.43
CA PHE A 24 43.19 -24.07 54.31
C PHE A 24 41.72 -23.96 54.78
N ARG A 25 41.33 -24.71 55.82
CA ARG A 25 39.99 -24.62 56.45
C ARG A 25 39.78 -23.30 57.21
N GLU A 26 40.79 -22.77 57.87
CA GLU A 26 40.71 -21.46 58.53
C GLU A 26 40.66 -20.29 57.53
N THR A 27 41.41 -20.39 56.43
CA THR A 27 41.36 -19.39 55.34
C THR A 27 40.03 -19.45 54.57
N LEU A 28 39.39 -20.62 54.48
CA LEU A 28 38.03 -20.77 53.95
C LEU A 28 36.96 -20.24 54.92
N ARG A 29 37.13 -20.44 56.24
CA ARG A 29 36.22 -19.87 57.25
C ARG A 29 36.26 -18.34 57.29
N SER A 30 37.43 -17.72 57.07
CA SER A 30 37.53 -16.25 57.02
C SER A 30 36.98 -15.64 55.72
N LYS A 31 36.81 -16.43 54.64
CA LYS A 31 36.09 -16.02 53.42
C LYS A 31 34.58 -16.21 53.50
N MET A 32 34.08 -16.97 54.48
CA MET A 32 32.65 -17.26 54.68
C MET A 32 31.94 -16.31 55.65
N SER A 33 32.62 -15.29 56.20
CA SER A 33 32.02 -14.32 57.14
C SER A 33 31.54 -13.02 56.48
N GLY A 34 31.45 -12.96 55.15
CA GLY A 34 30.81 -11.85 54.45
C GLY A 34 29.38 -12.22 54.09
N GLY A 35 28.38 -11.56 54.69
CA GLY A 35 26.97 -11.74 54.31
C GLY A 35 26.75 -11.55 52.80
N ALA A 36 25.65 -12.09 52.25
CA ALA A 36 25.36 -12.10 50.82
C ALA A 36 25.49 -10.72 50.19
N LYS A 37 26.12 -10.66 49.01
CA LYS A 37 26.12 -9.46 48.17
C LYS A 37 24.72 -9.29 47.57
N LEU A 38 24.19 -8.07 47.64
CA LEU A 38 22.88 -7.78 47.05
C LEU A 38 23.00 -7.66 45.54
N ILE A 39 22.15 -8.38 44.80
CA ILE A 39 21.97 -8.13 43.37
C ILE A 39 20.86 -7.08 43.24
N SER A 40 21.27 -5.81 43.16
CA SER A 40 20.36 -4.67 43.01
C SER A 40 19.78 -4.67 41.60
N GLY A 41 18.53 -5.13 41.44
CA GLY A 41 17.86 -5.10 40.15
C GLY A 41 17.55 -3.68 39.68
N THR A 42 17.42 -2.72 40.60
CA THR A 42 17.32 -1.29 40.25
C THR A 42 18.58 -0.77 39.54
N GLU A 43 19.78 -1.12 40.02
CA GLU A 43 21.04 -0.70 39.38
C GLU A 43 21.19 -1.31 37.99
N VAL A 44 20.98 -2.62 37.86
CA VAL A 44 21.07 -3.34 36.59
C VAL A 44 20.01 -2.82 35.60
N ALA A 45 18.79 -2.55 36.07
CA ALA A 45 17.73 -1.94 35.26
C ALA A 45 18.12 -0.53 34.78
N ASN A 46 18.78 0.28 35.61
CA ASN A 46 19.25 1.61 35.20
C ASN A 46 20.29 1.53 34.07
N GLU A 47 21.29 0.65 34.19
CA GLU A 47 22.31 0.45 33.16
C GLU A 47 21.68 0.04 31.82
N ILE A 48 20.74 -0.90 31.84
CA ILE A 48 20.01 -1.32 30.64
C ILE A 48 19.25 -0.15 30.05
N ARG A 49 18.53 0.63 30.86
CA ARG A 49 17.77 1.80 30.38
C ARG A 49 18.66 2.86 29.74
N VAL A 50 19.87 3.11 30.29
CA VAL A 50 20.86 4.00 29.67
C VAL A 50 21.27 3.50 28.29
N SER A 51 21.58 2.20 28.15
CA SER A 51 21.91 1.60 26.86
C SER A 51 20.75 1.69 25.85
N LEU A 52 19.52 1.44 26.31
CA LEU A 52 18.33 1.53 25.45
C LEU A 52 18.06 2.95 24.97
N LYS A 53 18.27 3.94 25.83
CA LYS A 53 18.15 5.36 25.45
C LYS A 53 19.11 5.71 24.32
N GLN A 54 20.37 5.28 24.41
CA GLN A 54 21.34 5.50 23.34
C GLN A 54 20.89 4.87 22.01
N GLN A 55 20.37 3.64 22.04
CA GLN A 55 19.85 2.99 20.83
C GLN A 55 18.68 3.78 20.20
N ILE A 56 17.79 4.34 21.01
CA ILE A 56 16.68 5.18 20.53
C ILE A 56 17.22 6.46 19.89
N ASP A 57 18.20 7.09 20.53
CA ASP A 57 18.84 8.31 20.02
C ASP A 57 19.55 8.04 18.67
N ASP A 58 20.22 6.89 18.52
CA ASP A 58 20.85 6.46 17.26
C ASP A 58 19.83 6.26 16.13
N ILE A 59 18.64 5.71 16.43
CA ILE A 59 17.56 5.59 15.44
C ILE A 59 17.03 6.97 15.07
N LYS A 60 16.80 7.85 16.05
CA LYS A 60 16.30 9.21 15.81
C LYS A 60 17.26 10.04 14.95
N ALA A 61 18.56 9.82 15.09
CA ALA A 61 19.56 10.43 14.21
C ALA A 61 19.37 10.01 12.74
N LYS A 62 18.94 8.77 12.48
CA LYS A 62 18.65 8.25 11.13
C LYS A 62 17.23 8.56 10.64
N LEU A 63 16.26 8.55 11.55
CA LEU A 63 14.83 8.74 11.31
C LEU A 63 14.28 9.74 12.34
N PRO A 64 14.40 11.07 12.10
CA PRO A 64 14.06 12.10 13.09
C PRO A 64 12.62 12.05 13.61
N ASN A 65 11.69 11.56 12.79
CA ASN A 65 10.27 11.46 13.12
C ASN A 65 9.88 10.09 13.70
N PHE A 66 10.82 9.16 13.86
CA PHE A 66 10.54 7.83 14.39
C PHE A 66 10.66 7.84 15.91
N THR A 67 9.61 7.37 16.59
CA THR A 67 9.61 7.21 18.05
C THR A 67 9.02 5.85 18.40
N PRO A 68 9.70 5.03 19.23
CA PRO A 68 9.12 3.79 19.73
C PRO A 68 7.82 4.06 20.50
N GLY A 69 6.84 3.18 20.35
CA GLY A 69 5.52 3.33 20.96
C GLY A 69 5.12 2.10 21.75
N LEU A 70 4.71 2.32 22.99
CA LEU A 70 4.18 1.29 23.90
C LEU A 70 2.72 1.59 24.21
N ARG A 71 1.87 0.57 24.19
CA ARG A 71 0.46 0.64 24.58
C ARG A 71 0.18 -0.29 25.74
N ILE A 72 -0.35 0.28 26.82
CA ILE A 72 -0.67 -0.43 28.05
C ILE A 72 -2.19 -0.47 28.16
N LEU A 73 -2.78 -1.65 27.92
CA LEU A 73 -4.22 -1.87 28.03
C LEU A 73 -4.57 -2.31 29.46
N GLN A 74 -5.47 -1.59 30.13
CA GLN A 74 -6.01 -1.95 31.43
C GLN A 74 -7.52 -2.12 31.32
N VAL A 75 -8.06 -3.24 31.83
CA VAL A 75 -9.50 -3.41 32.04
C VAL A 75 -9.82 -3.16 33.50
N GLY A 76 -10.76 -2.26 33.77
CA GLY A 76 -11.14 -1.89 35.14
C GLY A 76 -10.14 -0.95 35.79
N GLY A 77 -9.90 -1.10 37.10
CA GLY A 77 -9.20 -0.06 37.86
C GLY A 77 -8.49 -0.50 39.13
N ARG A 78 -7.96 -1.72 39.20
CA ARG A 78 -7.24 -2.21 40.40
C ARG A 78 -6.04 -1.33 40.77
N GLU A 79 -5.93 -1.02 42.05
CA GLU A 79 -4.93 -0.08 42.57
C GLU A 79 -3.49 -0.63 42.54
N ASP A 80 -3.33 -1.94 42.75
CA ASP A 80 -2.06 -2.67 42.62
C ASP A 80 -1.45 -2.54 41.21
N SER A 81 -2.30 -2.64 40.18
CA SER A 81 -1.92 -2.53 38.77
C SER A 81 -1.50 -1.10 38.39
N ASN A 82 -2.15 -0.09 38.97
CA ASN A 82 -1.86 1.32 38.69
C ASN A 82 -0.42 1.72 39.07
N VAL A 83 0.14 1.13 40.14
CA VAL A 83 1.54 1.37 40.54
C VAL A 83 2.50 0.90 39.45
N TYR A 84 2.32 -0.33 38.95
CA TYR A 84 3.14 -0.89 37.89
C TYR A 84 3.00 -0.14 36.57
N ILE A 85 1.77 0.27 36.20
CA ILE A 85 1.53 1.07 35.01
C ILE A 85 2.30 2.39 35.08
N ARG A 86 2.25 3.10 36.23
CA ARG A 86 3.03 4.35 36.42
C ARG A 86 4.53 4.12 36.28
N MET A 87 5.06 3.01 36.81
CA MET A 87 6.48 2.66 36.65
C MET A 87 6.85 2.41 35.18
N LYS A 88 6.02 1.68 34.44
CA LYS A 88 6.22 1.40 33.00
C LYS A 88 6.22 2.69 32.17
N ILE A 89 5.24 3.57 32.38
CA ILE A 89 5.15 4.87 31.69
C ILE A 89 6.37 5.73 32.02
N LYS A 90 6.74 5.84 33.30
CA LYS A 90 7.91 6.61 33.72
C LYS A 90 9.18 6.10 33.04
N ALA A 91 9.42 4.79 33.07
CA ALA A 91 10.60 4.18 32.47
C ALA A 91 10.63 4.37 30.94
N ALA A 92 9.48 4.24 30.26
CA ALA A 92 9.34 4.48 28.83
C ALA A 92 9.68 5.93 28.47
N THR A 93 9.09 6.90 29.17
CA THR A 93 9.31 8.33 28.92
C THR A 93 10.76 8.72 29.16
N GLU A 94 11.41 8.22 30.22
CA GLU A 94 12.82 8.53 30.56
C GLU A 94 13.81 8.14 29.45
N ILE A 95 13.52 7.07 28.71
CA ILE A 95 14.36 6.58 27.61
C ILE A 95 13.87 7.02 26.23
N GLY A 96 12.76 7.78 26.14
CA GLY A 96 12.26 8.35 24.89
C GLY A 96 11.27 7.48 24.10
N ILE A 97 10.58 6.55 24.76
CA ILE A 97 9.44 5.77 24.23
C ILE A 97 8.13 6.52 24.54
N THR A 98 7.24 6.64 23.55
CA THR A 98 5.87 7.12 23.77
C THR A 98 5.01 6.01 24.36
N ALA A 99 4.74 6.06 25.67
CA ALA A 99 3.83 5.15 26.35
C ALA A 99 2.44 5.77 26.54
N GLU A 100 1.40 5.07 26.11
CA GLU A 100 0.01 5.46 26.32
C GLU A 100 -0.71 4.41 27.16
N HIS A 101 -1.47 4.88 28.15
CA HIS A 101 -2.33 4.06 28.99
C HIS A 101 -3.76 4.09 28.46
N ILE A 102 -4.23 2.96 27.95
CA ILE A 102 -5.58 2.77 27.43
C ILE A 102 -6.40 2.06 28.50
N LYS A 103 -7.22 2.81 29.23
CA LYS A 103 -8.09 2.29 30.28
C LYS A 103 -9.48 2.01 29.73
N LEU A 104 -9.87 0.74 29.74
CA LEU A 104 -11.18 0.24 29.32
C LEU A 104 -12.09 0.04 30.54
N PRO A 105 -13.41 0.28 30.40
CA PRO A 105 -14.35 0.10 31.50
C PRO A 105 -14.47 -1.36 31.92
N ARG A 106 -14.95 -1.61 33.15
CA ARG A 106 -15.19 -2.98 33.65
C ARG A 106 -16.26 -3.72 32.83
N THR A 107 -17.13 -2.98 32.15
CA THR A 107 -18.21 -3.47 31.29
C THR A 107 -17.75 -3.87 29.89
N VAL A 108 -16.46 -3.68 29.54
CA VAL A 108 -15.95 -4.06 28.22
C VAL A 108 -16.16 -5.55 27.98
N THR A 109 -16.64 -5.90 26.80
CA THR A 109 -16.82 -7.29 26.37
C THR A 109 -15.50 -7.85 25.84
N GLU A 110 -15.41 -9.19 25.78
CA GLU A 110 -14.25 -9.85 25.15
C GLU A 110 -14.06 -9.40 23.68
N ILE A 111 -15.14 -9.24 22.92
CA ILE A 111 -15.08 -8.82 21.51
C ILE A 111 -14.50 -7.41 21.38
N GLU A 112 -15.00 -6.44 22.15
CA GLU A 112 -14.51 -5.06 22.12
C GLU A 112 -13.02 -4.97 22.52
N LEU A 113 -12.60 -5.77 23.51
CA LEU A 113 -11.19 -5.84 23.90
C LEU A 113 -10.31 -6.42 22.78
N LEU A 114 -10.76 -7.49 22.10
CA LEU A 114 -10.06 -8.10 20.98
C LEU A 114 -9.98 -7.16 19.76
N GLU A 115 -11.05 -6.41 19.48
CA GLU A 115 -11.07 -5.38 18.43
C GLU A 115 -10.07 -4.27 18.76
N LYS A 116 -10.00 -3.83 20.02
CA LYS A 116 -9.02 -2.82 20.43
C LYS A 116 -7.59 -3.33 20.27
N ILE A 117 -7.32 -4.57 20.66
CA ILE A 117 -6.00 -5.19 20.45
C ILE A 117 -5.67 -5.29 18.96
N THR A 118 -6.65 -5.63 18.12
CA THR A 118 -6.51 -5.68 16.67
C THR A 118 -6.14 -4.29 16.10
N GLU A 119 -6.82 -3.22 16.53
CA GLU A 119 -6.47 -1.85 16.16
C GLU A 119 -5.01 -1.51 16.48
N LEU A 120 -4.55 -1.86 17.70
CA LEU A 120 -3.16 -1.60 18.13
C LEU A 120 -2.14 -2.48 17.39
N ASN A 121 -2.50 -3.72 17.09
CA ASN A 121 -1.68 -4.63 16.26
C ASN A 121 -1.44 -4.04 14.87
N LEU A 122 -2.43 -3.30 14.36
CA LEU A 122 -2.43 -2.69 13.04
C LEU A 122 -1.72 -1.33 12.99
N ASP A 123 -1.54 -0.62 14.11
CA ASP A 123 -0.88 0.69 14.16
C ASP A 123 0.67 0.60 14.05
N PRO A 124 1.33 1.14 13.02
CA PRO A 124 2.78 1.14 12.87
C PRO A 124 3.51 2.03 13.87
N ASN A 125 2.82 2.92 14.58
CA ASN A 125 3.43 3.69 15.67
C ASN A 125 3.46 2.88 16.98
N VAL A 126 2.76 1.75 17.03
CA VAL A 126 2.76 0.84 18.17
C VAL A 126 3.75 -0.28 17.91
N HIS A 127 4.73 -0.39 18.78
CA HIS A 127 5.82 -1.37 18.69
C HIS A 127 5.74 -2.38 19.84
N GLY A 128 5.16 -1.99 20.97
CA GLY A 128 4.84 -2.89 22.07
C GLY A 128 3.41 -2.74 22.54
N ILE A 129 2.76 -3.86 22.81
CA ILE A 129 1.46 -3.94 23.46
C ILE A 129 1.62 -4.79 24.71
N ILE A 130 1.04 -4.32 25.81
CA ILE A 130 0.91 -5.09 27.04
C ILE A 130 -0.53 -5.01 27.52
N VAL A 131 -1.13 -6.17 27.77
CA VAL A 131 -2.41 -6.27 28.48
C VAL A 131 -2.09 -6.43 29.95
N GLN A 132 -2.50 -5.46 30.76
CA GLN A 132 -2.25 -5.47 32.19
C GLN A 132 -3.14 -6.52 32.86
N MET A 133 -2.48 -7.54 33.42
CA MET A 133 -3.13 -8.62 34.16
C MET A 133 -3.07 -8.38 35.68
N PRO A 134 -4.03 -8.95 36.45
CA PRO A 134 -5.25 -9.63 35.99
C PRO A 134 -6.30 -8.64 35.47
N LEU A 135 -7.20 -9.10 34.60
CA LEU A 135 -8.34 -8.30 34.12
C LEU A 135 -9.35 -8.07 35.25
N ASP A 136 -9.79 -6.82 35.44
CA ASP A 136 -10.88 -6.44 36.35
C ASP A 136 -12.13 -6.12 35.53
N SER A 137 -12.81 -7.17 35.08
CA SER A 137 -14.05 -7.08 34.30
C SER A 137 -15.24 -7.60 35.10
N GLU A 138 -16.42 -7.07 34.79
CA GLU A 138 -17.71 -7.58 35.25
C GLU A 138 -18.16 -8.80 34.43
N THR A 139 -17.61 -8.98 33.22
CA THR A 139 -17.86 -10.13 32.36
C THR A 139 -16.71 -11.12 32.41
N THR A 140 -17.00 -12.40 32.15
CA THR A 140 -15.94 -13.41 32.04
C THR A 140 -15.23 -13.23 30.71
N ILE A 141 -13.94 -12.92 30.76
CA ILE A 141 -13.07 -12.75 29.59
C ILE A 141 -11.96 -13.80 29.66
N ASP A 142 -11.72 -14.51 28.57
CA ASP A 142 -10.60 -15.45 28.51
C ASP A 142 -9.27 -14.70 28.39
N SER A 143 -8.56 -14.61 29.52
CA SER A 143 -7.23 -13.99 29.59
C SER A 143 -6.22 -14.55 28.59
N HIS A 144 -6.27 -15.84 28.28
CA HIS A 144 -5.34 -16.46 27.33
C HIS A 144 -5.65 -16.00 25.92
N LYS A 145 -6.93 -16.00 25.54
CA LYS A 145 -7.37 -15.49 24.24
C LYS A 145 -6.99 -14.02 24.05
N VAL A 146 -7.06 -13.23 25.12
CA VAL A 146 -6.65 -11.81 25.11
C VAL A 146 -5.14 -11.65 24.96
N THR A 147 -4.32 -12.38 25.70
CA THR A 147 -2.85 -12.30 25.54
C THR A 147 -2.40 -12.84 24.19
N ASP A 148 -3.05 -13.90 23.68
CA ASP A 148 -2.77 -14.50 22.37
C ASP A 148 -3.31 -13.66 21.19
N ALA A 149 -4.18 -12.68 21.46
CA ALA A 149 -4.60 -11.71 20.45
C ALA A 149 -3.53 -10.64 20.17
N VAL A 150 -2.57 -10.43 21.06
CA VAL A 150 -1.46 -9.49 20.83
C VAL A 150 -0.53 -10.09 19.79
N CYS A 151 -0.28 -9.40 18.68
CA CYS A 151 0.60 -9.92 17.62
C CYS A 151 1.94 -10.37 18.20
N PRO A 152 2.47 -11.57 17.83
CA PRO A 152 3.75 -12.06 18.34
C PRO A 152 4.90 -11.06 18.18
N ASP A 153 4.87 -10.25 17.10
CA ASP A 153 5.87 -9.22 16.79
C ASP A 153 5.67 -7.90 17.57
N LYS A 154 4.62 -7.80 18.41
CA LYS A 154 4.34 -6.67 19.31
C LYS A 154 4.12 -7.09 20.77
N ASP A 155 4.12 -8.39 21.05
CA ASP A 155 4.02 -8.97 22.39
C ASP A 155 5.33 -8.77 23.15
N VAL A 156 5.51 -7.55 23.65
CA VAL A 156 6.72 -7.15 24.36
C VAL A 156 6.79 -7.72 25.78
N ASP A 157 5.71 -8.32 26.27
CA ASP A 157 5.69 -9.02 27.56
C ASP A 157 6.10 -10.49 27.43
N GLY A 158 6.03 -11.05 26.21
CA GLY A 158 6.45 -12.41 25.85
C GLY A 158 5.44 -13.48 26.26
N LEU A 159 4.14 -13.14 26.32
CA LEU A 159 3.06 -14.02 26.81
C LEU A 159 2.23 -14.67 25.69
N HIS A 160 2.47 -14.31 24.43
CA HIS A 160 1.81 -14.93 23.29
C HIS A 160 2.33 -16.36 23.09
N THR A 161 1.45 -17.30 22.72
CA THR A 161 1.78 -18.73 22.62
C THR A 161 2.97 -19.01 21.69
N VAL A 162 3.07 -18.29 20.57
CA VAL A 162 4.23 -18.33 19.66
C VAL A 162 5.56 -17.96 20.35
N ASN A 163 5.59 -16.89 21.14
CA ASN A 163 6.82 -16.45 21.83
C ASN A 163 7.19 -17.44 22.95
N GLU A 164 6.22 -17.88 23.75
CA GLU A 164 6.43 -18.92 24.76
C GLU A 164 6.92 -20.23 24.13
N GLY A 165 6.31 -20.65 23.02
CA GLY A 165 6.66 -21.85 22.27
C GLY A 165 8.08 -21.79 21.70
N ARG A 166 8.49 -20.64 21.17
CA ARG A 166 9.87 -20.39 20.70
C ARG A 166 10.88 -20.57 21.84
N VAL A 167 10.63 -19.98 23.01
CA VAL A 167 11.48 -20.17 24.20
C VAL A 167 11.51 -21.64 24.62
N ALA A 168 10.39 -22.36 24.56
CA ALA A 168 10.33 -23.76 24.94
C ALA A 168 11.24 -24.66 24.09
N ILE A 169 11.32 -24.39 22.78
CA ILE A 169 12.14 -25.15 21.80
C ILE A 169 13.57 -24.60 21.63
N GLY A 170 13.91 -23.48 22.27
CA GLY A 170 15.26 -22.90 22.24
C GLY A 170 15.48 -21.89 21.11
N ASP A 171 14.41 -21.47 20.42
CA ASP A 171 14.47 -20.33 19.52
C ASP A 171 14.36 -19.02 20.34
N LEU A 172 15.50 -18.43 20.68
CA LEU A 172 15.57 -17.19 21.44
C LEU A 172 15.46 -15.94 20.55
N ASN A 173 15.13 -16.08 19.26
CA ASN A 173 14.95 -14.95 18.34
C ASN A 173 13.60 -14.25 18.52
N GLY A 174 12.62 -14.84 19.21
CA GLY A 174 11.36 -14.17 19.60
C GLY A 174 11.51 -13.18 20.76
N PHE A 175 10.41 -12.62 21.26
CA PHE A 175 10.43 -11.88 22.52
C PHE A 175 10.48 -12.83 23.70
N LEU A 176 11.36 -12.52 24.65
CA LEU A 176 11.50 -13.31 25.86
C LEU A 176 10.54 -12.76 26.93
N PRO A 177 9.92 -13.64 27.74
CA PRO A 177 9.12 -13.22 28.88
C PRO A 177 9.91 -12.31 29.83
N CYS A 178 9.40 -11.11 30.10
CA CYS A 178 10.17 -10.04 30.74
C CYS A 178 10.74 -10.42 32.11
N THR A 179 9.91 -11.01 32.98
CA THR A 179 10.30 -11.38 34.34
C THR A 179 11.32 -12.52 34.35
N PRO A 180 11.09 -13.67 33.67
CA PRO A 180 12.09 -14.71 33.47
C PRO A 180 13.42 -14.18 32.93
N TRP A 181 13.39 -13.34 31.90
CA TRP A 181 14.60 -12.77 31.32
C TRP A 181 15.35 -11.88 32.31
N GLY A 182 14.62 -11.09 33.10
CA GLY A 182 15.17 -10.32 34.21
C GLY A 182 15.83 -11.21 35.27
N CYS A 183 15.20 -12.32 35.66
CA CYS A 183 15.77 -13.27 36.62
C CYS A 183 17.10 -13.89 36.04
N ILE A 184 17.18 -14.21 34.73
CA ILE A 184 18.44 -14.67 34.07
C ILE A 184 19.54 -13.61 34.08
N GLU A 185 19.21 -12.36 33.71
CA GLU A 185 20.20 -11.27 33.66
C GLU A 185 20.80 -11.02 35.05
N LEU A 186 19.98 -11.03 36.10
CA LEU A 186 20.45 -10.91 37.49
C LEU A 186 21.40 -12.05 37.87
N ILE A 187 21.11 -13.29 37.46
CA ILE A 187 21.99 -14.44 37.68
C ILE A 187 23.33 -14.22 36.96
N LYS A 188 23.33 -13.77 35.70
CA LYS A 188 24.56 -13.47 34.97
C LYS A 188 25.41 -12.40 35.68
N ARG A 189 24.78 -11.36 36.23
CA ARG A 189 25.46 -10.28 36.97
C ARG A 189 26.06 -10.73 38.31
N SER A 190 25.59 -11.84 38.88
CA SER A 190 26.21 -12.42 40.08
C SER A 190 27.60 -13.03 39.81
N GLY A 191 27.93 -13.31 38.54
CA GLY A 191 29.17 -13.98 38.15
C GLY A 191 29.18 -15.49 38.36
N VAL A 192 28.05 -16.10 38.76
CA VAL A 192 27.94 -17.57 38.82
C VAL A 192 27.98 -18.17 37.42
N GLN A 193 28.70 -19.28 37.27
CA GLN A 193 28.70 -20.04 36.02
C GLN A 193 27.39 -20.81 35.89
N ILE A 194 26.51 -20.42 34.94
CA ILE A 194 25.20 -21.06 34.74
C ILE A 194 25.35 -22.43 34.05
N SER A 195 26.25 -22.52 33.06
CA SER A 195 26.48 -23.77 32.33
C SER A 195 27.00 -24.87 33.26
N GLY A 196 26.29 -26.00 33.30
CA GLY A 196 26.57 -27.12 34.20
C GLY A 196 26.09 -26.96 35.64
N ALA A 197 25.56 -25.80 36.03
CA ALA A 197 25.02 -25.57 37.38
C ALA A 197 23.74 -26.36 37.63
N LYS A 198 23.51 -26.72 38.89
CA LYS A 198 22.20 -27.23 39.35
C LYS A 198 21.30 -26.05 39.68
N ALA A 199 20.30 -25.81 38.84
CA ALA A 199 19.30 -24.79 39.07
C ALA A 199 17.99 -25.41 39.60
N VAL A 200 17.43 -24.82 40.64
CA VAL A 200 16.11 -25.19 41.16
C VAL A 200 15.17 -24.00 40.98
N VAL A 201 14.01 -24.24 40.38
CA VAL A 201 12.96 -23.23 40.20
C VAL A 201 11.75 -23.64 41.04
N VAL A 202 11.43 -22.86 42.07
CA VAL A 202 10.29 -23.09 42.95
C VAL A 202 9.11 -22.28 42.45
N GLY A 203 8.29 -22.89 41.58
CA GLY A 203 7.17 -22.27 40.89
C GLY A 203 6.99 -22.84 39.48
N ARG A 204 5.75 -23.02 39.05
CA ARG A 204 5.39 -23.56 37.70
C ARG A 204 4.38 -22.72 36.95
N SER A 205 4.31 -21.43 37.28
CA SER A 205 3.40 -20.50 36.62
C SER A 205 3.80 -20.32 35.14
N LYS A 206 2.81 -19.99 34.30
CA LYS A 206 3.06 -19.64 32.89
C LYS A 206 3.89 -18.36 32.75
N ILE A 207 3.79 -17.46 33.73
CA ILE A 207 4.42 -16.13 33.68
C ILE A 207 5.90 -16.15 34.09
N VAL A 208 6.27 -16.92 35.12
CA VAL A 208 7.64 -16.89 35.69
C VAL A 208 8.28 -18.26 35.76
N GLY A 209 7.65 -19.20 36.48
CA GLY A 209 8.28 -20.48 36.83
C GLY A 209 8.64 -21.34 35.62
N THR A 210 7.68 -21.59 34.74
CA THR A 210 7.93 -22.42 33.55
C THR A 210 8.92 -21.75 32.59
N PRO A 211 8.79 -20.46 32.20
CA PRO A 211 9.72 -19.89 31.24
C PRO A 211 11.13 -19.66 31.80
N VAL A 212 11.30 -19.32 33.08
CA VAL A 212 12.67 -19.18 33.65
C VAL A 212 13.39 -20.53 33.69
N SER A 213 12.65 -21.62 33.92
CA SER A 213 13.23 -22.97 33.85
C SER A 213 13.70 -23.32 32.44
N GLN A 214 12.97 -22.89 31.40
CA GLN A 214 13.35 -23.09 30.01
C GLN A 214 14.58 -22.25 29.66
N LEU A 215 14.64 -20.98 30.07
CA LEU A 215 15.80 -20.13 29.82
C LEU A 215 17.06 -20.68 30.51
N LEU A 216 16.96 -21.11 31.77
CA LEU A 216 18.08 -21.75 32.48
C LEU A 216 18.57 -23.02 31.77
N LYS A 217 17.63 -23.84 31.25
CA LYS A 217 17.96 -25.02 30.46
C LYS A 217 18.76 -24.64 29.21
N TRP A 218 18.39 -23.55 28.51
CA TRP A 218 19.09 -23.06 27.32
C TRP A 218 20.42 -22.36 27.63
N GLU A 219 20.63 -21.91 28.87
CA GLU A 219 21.93 -21.51 29.41
C GLU A 219 22.78 -22.73 29.87
N ASN A 220 22.36 -23.96 29.53
CA ASN A 220 23.01 -25.24 29.83
C ASN A 220 23.03 -25.61 31.33
N ALA A 221 22.10 -25.10 32.13
CA ALA A 221 21.92 -25.58 33.51
C ALA A 221 21.15 -26.90 33.55
N THR A 222 21.42 -27.73 34.57
CA THR A 222 20.53 -28.83 34.94
C THR A 222 19.41 -28.29 35.81
N VAL A 223 18.18 -28.26 35.29
CA VAL A 223 17.06 -27.55 35.94
C VAL A 223 16.08 -28.53 36.58
N THR A 224 15.78 -28.33 37.87
CA THR A 224 14.69 -29.01 38.58
C THR A 224 13.56 -28.01 38.85
N VAL A 225 12.36 -28.31 38.37
CA VAL A 225 11.17 -27.47 38.61
C VAL A 225 10.37 -28.05 39.77
N CYS A 226 10.18 -27.25 40.80
CA CYS A 226 9.42 -27.57 41.99
C CYS A 226 8.12 -26.77 42.05
N HIS A 227 7.13 -27.27 42.78
CA HIS A 227 5.83 -26.64 42.99
C HIS A 227 5.29 -26.99 44.38
N SER A 228 4.18 -26.38 44.80
CA SER A 228 3.59 -26.59 46.13
C SER A 228 3.31 -28.05 46.51
N LYS A 229 3.14 -28.95 45.53
CA LYS A 229 2.96 -30.40 45.74
C LYS A 229 4.25 -31.24 45.65
N THR A 230 5.43 -30.63 45.49
CA THR A 230 6.70 -31.35 45.39
C THR A 230 7.10 -31.85 46.78
N LYS A 231 7.38 -33.15 46.91
CA LYS A 231 7.88 -33.74 48.16
C LYS A 231 9.33 -33.31 48.40
N ASN A 232 9.72 -33.20 49.68
CA ASN A 232 11.08 -32.86 50.10
C ASN A 232 11.62 -31.55 49.49
N LEU A 233 10.75 -30.55 49.36
CA LEU A 233 11.09 -29.28 48.72
C LEU A 233 12.34 -28.62 49.34
N GLU A 234 12.47 -28.67 50.67
CA GLU A 234 13.65 -28.17 51.39
C GLU A 234 14.95 -28.86 50.96
N GLU A 235 14.95 -30.19 50.88
CA GLU A 235 16.13 -30.96 50.49
C GLU A 235 16.55 -30.66 49.05
N ILE A 236 15.57 -30.53 48.15
CA ILE A 236 15.82 -30.20 46.74
C ILE A 236 16.42 -28.80 46.62
N CYS A 237 15.84 -27.79 47.28
CA CYS A 237 16.37 -26.43 47.31
C CYS A 237 17.82 -26.37 47.81
N ARG A 238 18.18 -27.21 48.80
CA ARG A 238 19.55 -27.28 49.35
C ARG A 238 20.59 -27.82 48.36
N THR A 239 20.18 -28.38 47.23
CA THR A 239 21.10 -28.83 46.16
C THR A 239 21.44 -27.75 45.14
N ALA A 240 20.71 -26.63 45.15
CA ALA A 240 20.76 -25.61 44.10
C ALA A 240 22.02 -24.75 44.20
N ASP A 241 22.75 -24.62 43.10
CA ASP A 241 23.74 -23.56 42.90
C ASP A 241 23.03 -22.23 42.57
N ILE A 242 21.89 -22.33 41.88
CA ILE A 242 21.02 -21.22 41.49
C ILE A 242 19.59 -21.57 41.93
N LEU A 243 18.99 -20.77 42.80
CA LEU A 243 17.62 -20.95 43.28
C LEU A 243 16.75 -19.78 42.82
N VAL A 244 15.74 -20.05 41.99
CA VAL A 244 14.74 -19.06 41.58
C VAL A 244 13.42 -19.37 42.29
N VAL A 245 12.87 -18.42 43.05
CA VAL A 245 11.66 -18.60 43.86
C VAL A 245 10.54 -17.71 43.31
N ALA A 246 9.43 -18.33 42.90
CA ALA A 246 8.26 -17.69 42.30
C ALA A 246 6.98 -18.53 42.58
N ILE A 247 6.75 -18.84 43.86
CA ILE A 247 5.66 -19.72 44.31
C ILE A 247 4.43 -18.93 44.81
N GLY A 248 4.58 -17.63 45.06
CA GLY A 248 3.51 -16.73 45.52
C GLY A 248 3.10 -16.99 46.97
N VAL A 249 4.03 -17.44 47.80
CA VAL A 249 3.81 -17.69 49.23
C VAL A 249 4.86 -16.92 50.02
N PRO A 250 4.46 -15.90 50.80
CA PRO A 250 5.41 -14.99 51.44
C PRO A 250 6.34 -15.73 52.41
N GLU A 251 7.65 -15.43 52.32
CA GLU A 251 8.69 -15.90 53.26
C GLU A 251 8.73 -17.45 53.43
N MET A 252 8.26 -18.22 52.45
CA MET A 252 8.21 -19.68 52.48
C MET A 252 9.62 -20.30 52.48
N VAL A 253 10.53 -19.78 51.66
CA VAL A 253 11.89 -20.31 51.52
C VAL A 253 12.80 -19.67 52.58
N LYS A 254 13.33 -20.50 53.48
CA LYS A 254 14.12 -20.10 54.66
C LYS A 254 15.62 -20.23 54.44
N GLY A 255 16.43 -19.65 55.33
CA GLY A 255 17.90 -19.76 55.27
C GLY A 255 18.40 -21.21 55.24
N SER A 256 17.74 -22.11 55.99
CA SER A 256 18.10 -23.54 56.06
C SER A 256 17.88 -24.31 54.75
N TRP A 257 17.14 -23.74 53.80
CA TRP A 257 16.84 -24.35 52.49
C TRP A 257 17.92 -24.02 51.45
N ILE A 258 18.85 -23.13 51.77
CA ILE A 258 19.82 -22.57 50.83
C ILE A 258 21.15 -23.32 50.95
N LYS A 259 21.72 -23.72 49.81
CA LYS A 259 23.10 -24.20 49.74
C LYS A 259 24.06 -23.02 50.03
N PRO A 260 25.02 -23.13 50.96
CA PRO A 260 26.02 -22.09 51.17
C PRO A 260 26.72 -21.73 49.86
N GLY A 261 26.76 -20.43 49.54
CA GLY A 261 27.35 -19.93 48.30
C GLY A 261 26.42 -19.92 47.08
N ALA A 262 25.15 -20.32 47.21
CA ALA A 262 24.17 -20.26 46.13
C ALA A 262 23.75 -18.81 45.77
N VAL A 263 23.28 -18.65 44.54
CA VAL A 263 22.61 -17.43 44.06
C VAL A 263 21.10 -17.61 44.21
N VAL A 264 20.45 -16.72 44.96
CA VAL A 264 19.00 -16.78 45.20
C VAL A 264 18.30 -15.59 44.52
N VAL A 265 17.37 -15.88 43.62
CA VAL A 265 16.53 -14.88 42.95
C VAL A 265 15.09 -15.05 43.43
N ASP A 266 14.61 -14.07 44.18
CA ASP A 266 13.24 -13.98 44.65
C ASP A 266 12.42 -13.14 43.65
N CYS A 267 11.63 -13.83 42.82
CA CYS A 267 10.74 -13.20 41.85
C CYS A 267 9.31 -12.99 42.47
N GLY A 268 9.08 -13.34 43.75
CA GLY A 268 7.80 -13.18 44.46
C GLY A 268 7.56 -11.78 45.02
N ILE A 269 6.29 -11.35 45.07
CA ILE A 269 5.90 -10.07 45.70
C ILE A 269 4.58 -10.23 46.45
N ASN A 270 4.62 -9.97 47.75
CA ASN A 270 3.51 -10.19 48.67
C ASN A 270 3.37 -8.97 49.60
N ILE A 271 2.14 -8.66 50.00
CA ILE A 271 1.84 -7.61 50.99
C ILE A 271 1.63 -8.28 52.35
N LYS A 272 2.39 -7.86 53.36
CA LYS A 272 2.26 -8.32 54.74
C LYS A 272 1.89 -7.14 55.63
N PRO A 273 0.96 -7.28 56.59
CA PRO A 273 0.70 -6.25 57.59
C PRO A 273 1.99 -5.89 58.34
N ASP A 274 2.23 -4.59 58.50
CA ASP A 274 3.38 -4.04 59.21
C ASP A 274 2.99 -2.71 59.83
N SER A 275 2.70 -2.73 61.12
CA SER A 275 2.33 -1.55 61.91
C SER A 275 3.44 -0.52 62.04
N THR A 276 4.69 -0.88 61.68
CA THR A 276 5.84 0.05 61.71
C THR A 276 5.95 0.91 60.46
N ARG A 277 5.20 0.58 59.39
CA ARG A 277 5.15 1.36 58.14
C ARG A 277 3.93 2.27 58.14
N GLN A 278 4.08 3.48 57.59
CA GLN A 278 2.96 4.43 57.42
C GLN A 278 1.79 3.86 56.60
N SER A 279 2.06 2.93 55.68
CA SER A 279 1.06 2.22 54.88
C SER A 279 0.34 1.08 55.62
N GLY A 280 0.70 0.81 56.89
CA GLY A 280 0.22 -0.34 57.67
C GLY A 280 0.64 -1.70 57.12
N THR A 281 1.48 -1.71 56.07
CA THR A 281 1.86 -2.90 55.30
C THR A 281 3.28 -2.76 54.74
N ARG A 282 3.97 -3.88 54.59
CA ARG A 282 5.29 -3.99 53.94
C ARG A 282 5.25 -4.99 52.79
N LEU A 283 6.10 -4.76 51.78
CA LEU A 283 6.32 -5.72 50.70
C LEU A 283 7.38 -6.73 51.12
N VAL A 284 7.09 -8.01 50.92
CA VAL A 284 8.02 -9.14 51.15
C VAL A 284 7.98 -10.07 49.95
N GLY A 285 9.07 -10.79 49.72
CA GLY A 285 9.12 -11.81 48.68
C GLY A 285 8.68 -13.18 49.18
N ASP A 286 8.92 -14.21 48.36
CA ASP A 286 8.67 -15.60 48.75
C ASP A 286 9.82 -16.17 49.61
N VAL A 287 10.94 -15.45 49.70
CA VAL A 287 12.12 -15.79 50.49
C VAL A 287 12.13 -14.99 51.79
N LEU A 288 12.46 -15.66 52.90
CA LEU A 288 12.73 -15.00 54.18
C LEU A 288 14.11 -14.33 54.11
N PHE A 289 14.11 -13.11 53.58
CA PHE A 289 15.30 -12.37 53.14
C PHE A 289 16.42 -12.28 54.18
N ASP A 290 16.08 -11.97 55.44
CA ASP A 290 17.07 -11.75 56.50
C ASP A 290 17.85 -13.02 56.85
N GLU A 291 17.22 -14.20 56.78
CA GLU A 291 17.89 -15.49 56.98
C GLU A 291 18.71 -15.88 55.75
N VAL A 292 18.12 -15.79 54.56
CA VAL A 292 18.78 -16.22 53.31
C VAL A 292 20.01 -15.37 53.00
N LYS A 293 19.97 -14.07 53.31
CA LYS A 293 21.11 -13.17 53.15
C LYS A 293 22.35 -13.62 53.96
N GLN A 294 22.19 -14.40 55.03
CA GLN A 294 23.34 -14.91 55.79
C GLN A 294 24.00 -16.15 55.17
N VAL A 295 23.31 -16.83 54.24
CA VAL A 295 23.74 -18.14 53.69
C VAL A 295 24.12 -18.06 52.22
N ALA A 296 23.33 -17.32 51.42
CA ALA A 296 23.56 -17.17 49.99
C ALA A 296 24.84 -16.35 49.70
N SER A 297 25.49 -16.59 48.56
CA SER A 297 26.53 -15.66 48.07
C SER A 297 25.90 -14.39 47.52
N PHE A 298 24.73 -14.53 46.90
CA PHE A 298 23.94 -13.44 46.35
C PHE A 298 22.45 -13.65 46.58
N VAL A 299 21.74 -12.57 46.88
CA VAL A 299 20.27 -12.57 46.99
C VAL A 299 19.68 -11.28 46.42
N THR A 300 18.55 -11.38 45.72
CA THR A 300 17.80 -10.21 45.24
C THR A 300 16.88 -9.66 46.34
N PRO A 301 16.84 -8.34 46.57
CA PRO A 301 15.91 -7.76 47.54
C PRO A 301 14.47 -7.68 47.01
N VAL A 302 13.49 -7.70 47.91
CA VAL A 302 12.09 -7.39 47.60
C VAL A 302 11.62 -6.27 48.53
N PRO A 303 11.28 -5.07 48.01
CA PRO A 303 11.32 -4.64 46.61
C PRO A 303 12.76 -4.39 46.10
N CYS A 304 12.89 -3.89 44.85
CA CYS A 304 14.15 -3.48 44.20
C CYS A 304 15.01 -4.59 43.57
N GLY A 305 14.57 -5.85 43.59
CA GLY A 305 15.17 -6.98 42.88
C GLY A 305 14.56 -7.17 41.48
N VAL A 306 13.71 -8.19 41.34
CA VAL A 306 13.19 -8.62 40.02
C VAL A 306 12.22 -7.61 39.38
N GLY A 307 11.38 -6.93 40.16
CA GLY A 307 10.36 -6.00 39.63
C GLY A 307 10.89 -4.90 38.70
N PRO A 308 11.94 -4.13 39.08
CA PRO A 308 12.61 -3.19 38.18
C PRO A 308 13.14 -3.83 36.89
N MET A 309 13.64 -5.07 36.97
CA MET A 309 14.13 -5.81 35.80
C MET A 309 13.02 -6.21 34.84
N THR A 310 11.83 -6.59 35.34
CA THR A 310 10.66 -6.82 34.50
C THR A 310 10.35 -5.59 33.64
N VAL A 311 10.35 -4.39 34.24
CA VAL A 311 10.10 -3.14 33.50
C VAL A 311 11.24 -2.86 32.50
N ALA A 312 12.50 -3.06 32.89
CA ALA A 312 13.64 -2.85 31.99
C ALA A 312 13.63 -3.82 30.79
N MET A 313 13.27 -5.09 30.99
CA MET A 313 13.14 -6.08 29.92
C MET A 313 11.95 -5.78 29.00
N LEU A 314 10.84 -5.29 29.55
CA LEU A 314 9.71 -4.79 28.75
C LEU A 314 10.14 -3.64 27.83
N MET A 315 10.90 -2.67 28.36
CA MET A 315 11.47 -1.60 27.55
C MET A 315 12.41 -2.16 26.48
N LYS A 316 13.25 -3.14 26.83
CA LYS A 316 14.19 -3.78 25.90
C LYS A 316 13.48 -4.48 24.75
N ASN A 317 12.42 -5.26 25.03
CA ASN A 317 11.58 -5.87 24.00
C ASN A 317 10.89 -4.80 23.13
N THR A 318 10.40 -3.71 23.73
CA THR A 318 9.78 -2.60 22.99
C THR A 318 10.76 -1.91 22.06
N VAL A 319 11.97 -1.61 22.52
CA VAL A 319 13.03 -1.02 21.69
C VAL A 319 13.46 -1.97 20.59
N ARG A 320 13.56 -3.28 20.87
CA ARG A 320 13.88 -4.29 19.87
C ARG A 320 12.83 -4.37 18.76
N SER A 321 11.54 -4.32 19.12
CA SER A 321 10.45 -4.24 18.16
C SER A 321 10.54 -2.97 17.30
N ALA A 322 10.79 -1.82 17.95
CA ALA A 322 10.94 -0.54 17.27
C ALA A 322 12.16 -0.50 16.35
N LEU A 323 13.29 -1.07 16.75
CA LEU A 323 14.48 -1.23 15.90
C LEU A 323 14.14 -2.04 14.65
N THR A 324 13.44 -3.17 14.81
CA THR A 324 13.01 -4.00 13.68
C THR A 324 12.08 -3.22 12.72
N ALA A 325 11.17 -2.41 13.26
CA ALA A 325 10.30 -1.55 12.46
C ALA A 325 11.09 -0.43 11.75
N ALA A 326 12.04 0.20 12.44
CA ALA A 326 12.91 1.23 11.88
C ALA A 326 13.81 0.68 10.77
N GLU A 327 14.38 -0.51 10.96
CA GLU A 327 15.17 -1.23 9.96
C GLU A 327 14.37 -1.45 8.68
N LYS A 328 13.11 -1.89 8.78
CA LYS A 328 12.21 -2.04 7.63
C LYS A 328 11.96 -0.72 6.90
N LEU A 329 11.92 0.42 7.61
CA LEU A 329 11.74 1.74 6.98
C LEU A 329 12.98 2.19 6.21
N VAL A 330 14.18 1.89 6.71
CA VAL A 330 15.47 2.22 6.04
C VAL A 330 15.88 1.17 5.01
N GLN A 331 15.28 -0.02 5.02
CA GLN A 331 15.57 -1.09 4.08
C GLN A 331 15.29 -0.63 2.64
N THR A 332 16.31 -0.76 1.79
CA THR A 332 16.27 -0.29 0.39
C THR A 332 15.96 -1.40 -0.61
N THR A 333 15.90 -2.65 -0.17
CA THR A 333 15.68 -3.85 -0.99
C THR A 333 14.60 -4.72 -0.36
N TRP A 334 13.66 -5.22 -1.14
CA TRP A 334 12.66 -6.18 -0.68
C TRP A 334 13.24 -7.58 -0.56
N ASP A 335 12.63 -8.38 0.32
CA ASP A 335 12.85 -9.82 0.39
C ASP A 335 11.83 -10.53 -0.52
N LEU A 336 11.78 -10.09 -1.77
CA LEU A 336 10.86 -10.63 -2.77
C LEU A 336 11.37 -11.99 -3.24
N ALA A 337 10.55 -13.03 -3.14
CA ALA A 337 10.91 -14.37 -3.60
C ALA A 337 10.32 -14.63 -5.00
N PRO A 338 11.06 -14.50 -6.12
CA PRO A 338 10.47 -14.59 -7.44
C PRO A 338 9.88 -15.99 -7.72
N LEU A 339 8.79 -16.05 -8.47
CA LEU A 339 8.24 -17.32 -8.96
C LEU A 339 9.02 -17.77 -10.21
N THR A 340 9.34 -19.05 -10.28
CA THR A 340 9.98 -19.64 -11.47
C THR A 340 8.96 -19.85 -12.59
N LEU A 341 9.35 -19.53 -13.83
CA LEU A 341 8.54 -19.77 -15.02
C LEU A 341 8.84 -21.13 -15.65
N ALA A 342 7.80 -21.93 -15.88
CA ALA A 342 7.85 -23.11 -16.74
C ALA A 342 7.63 -22.71 -18.22
N LYS A 343 8.72 -22.40 -18.92
CA LYS A 343 8.67 -21.99 -20.33
C LYS A 343 8.46 -23.20 -21.26
N VAL A 344 7.47 -23.11 -22.14
CA VAL A 344 7.12 -24.11 -23.16
C VAL A 344 7.30 -23.51 -24.56
N ARG A 345 7.66 -24.36 -25.53
CA ARG A 345 7.87 -23.99 -26.94
C ARG A 345 7.15 -25.02 -27.84
N PRO A 346 6.38 -24.59 -28.86
CA PRO A 346 5.98 -23.20 -29.14
C PRO A 346 5.22 -22.56 -27.97
N VAL A 347 5.28 -21.23 -27.86
CA VAL A 347 4.63 -20.49 -26.75
C VAL A 347 3.12 -20.75 -26.81
N PRO A 348 2.49 -21.23 -25.72
CA PRO A 348 1.05 -21.49 -25.69
C PRO A 348 0.22 -20.19 -25.79
N SER A 349 -1.11 -20.32 -25.86
CA SER A 349 -1.99 -19.16 -25.73
C SER A 349 -1.87 -18.51 -24.35
N ASP A 350 -2.15 -17.21 -24.27
CA ASP A 350 -1.94 -16.42 -23.05
C ASP A 350 -2.68 -17.00 -21.84
N ILE A 351 -3.93 -17.45 -22.03
CA ILE A 351 -4.74 -18.05 -20.95
C ILE A 351 -4.17 -19.39 -20.45
N ILE A 352 -3.59 -20.20 -21.34
CA ILE A 352 -2.94 -21.47 -20.94
C ILE A 352 -1.73 -21.15 -20.06
N ILE A 353 -0.92 -20.15 -20.43
CA ILE A 353 0.23 -19.71 -19.62
C ILE A 353 -0.26 -19.19 -18.26
N ALA A 354 -1.25 -18.31 -18.25
CA ALA A 354 -1.81 -17.72 -17.03
C ALA A 354 -2.33 -18.78 -16.05
N ARG A 355 -3.04 -19.81 -16.54
CA ARG A 355 -3.55 -20.92 -15.71
C ARG A 355 -2.47 -21.86 -15.22
N SER A 356 -1.41 -22.05 -16.00
CA SER A 356 -0.30 -22.92 -15.62
C SER A 356 0.53 -22.37 -14.45
N GLN A 357 0.42 -21.06 -14.15
CA GLN A 357 1.17 -20.40 -13.10
C GLN A 357 0.32 -20.19 -11.85
N LYS A 358 0.71 -20.82 -10.74
CA LYS A 358 0.08 -20.55 -9.44
C LYS A 358 0.59 -19.22 -8.86
N PRO A 359 -0.28 -18.21 -8.65
CA PRO A 359 0.12 -16.96 -8.01
C PRO A 359 0.48 -17.17 -6.54
N LYS A 360 1.33 -16.29 -5.97
CA LYS A 360 1.51 -16.20 -4.53
C LYS A 360 0.20 -15.80 -3.85
N HIS A 361 0.01 -16.23 -2.61
CA HIS A 361 -0.99 -15.61 -1.75
C HIS A 361 -0.69 -14.11 -1.62
N ILE A 362 -1.69 -13.26 -1.81
CA ILE A 362 -1.52 -11.81 -1.90
C ILE A 362 -0.94 -11.21 -0.62
N SER A 363 -1.30 -11.76 0.55
CA SER A 363 -0.72 -11.36 1.83
C SER A 363 0.79 -11.64 1.93
N ASN A 364 1.28 -12.69 1.27
CA ASN A 364 2.72 -12.98 1.24
C ASN A 364 3.43 -11.94 0.38
N LEU A 365 2.92 -11.67 -0.83
CA LEU A 365 3.47 -10.63 -1.69
C LEU A 365 3.45 -9.25 -1.00
N ALA A 366 2.34 -8.90 -0.34
CA ALA A 366 2.21 -7.64 0.38
C ALA A 366 3.28 -7.52 1.48
N LYS A 367 3.53 -8.60 2.24
CA LYS A 367 4.59 -8.65 3.25
C LYS A 367 5.99 -8.51 2.64
N GLU A 368 6.26 -9.21 1.53
CA GLU A 368 7.55 -9.17 0.82
C GLU A 368 7.90 -7.74 0.35
N ILE A 369 6.89 -6.95 -0.06
CA ILE A 369 7.08 -5.57 -0.53
C ILE A 369 6.97 -4.51 0.57
N GLY A 370 6.87 -4.91 1.84
CA GLY A 370 6.89 -4.02 2.99
C GLY A 370 5.56 -3.32 3.33
N LEU A 371 4.43 -3.85 2.86
CA LEU A 371 3.10 -3.44 3.33
C LEU A 371 2.82 -4.05 4.72
N ILE A 372 2.07 -3.30 5.55
CA ILE A 372 1.60 -3.79 6.85
C ILE A 372 0.13 -4.19 6.78
N GLY A 373 -0.33 -5.04 7.70
CA GLY A 373 -1.68 -5.64 7.63
C GLY A 373 -2.82 -4.64 7.45
N ARG A 374 -2.74 -3.45 8.07
CA ARG A 374 -3.79 -2.42 7.99
C ARG A 374 -3.89 -1.72 6.63
N GLU A 375 -2.85 -1.88 5.82
CA GLU A 375 -2.75 -1.26 4.51
C GLU A 375 -3.26 -2.18 3.41
N VAL A 376 -3.68 -3.40 3.75
CA VAL A 376 -4.01 -4.45 2.81
C VAL A 376 -5.41 -4.97 3.12
N SER A 377 -6.33 -4.78 2.20
CA SER A 377 -7.70 -5.30 2.28
C SER A 377 -7.87 -6.40 1.22
N PRO A 378 -7.75 -7.70 1.57
CA PRO A 378 -7.80 -8.79 0.59
C PRO A 378 -9.16 -8.95 -0.10
N TYR A 379 -9.14 -9.26 -1.39
CA TYR A 379 -10.29 -9.64 -2.21
C TYR A 379 -10.06 -11.06 -2.74
N GLY A 380 -10.26 -12.04 -1.85
CA GLY A 380 -9.76 -13.39 -2.03
C GLY A 380 -8.26 -13.49 -1.71
N ASP A 381 -7.61 -14.53 -2.23
CA ASP A 381 -6.21 -14.86 -1.94
C ASP A 381 -5.21 -14.31 -2.97
N LYS A 382 -5.68 -13.71 -4.06
CA LYS A 382 -4.84 -13.33 -5.23
C LYS A 382 -4.75 -11.82 -5.51
N LYS A 383 -5.58 -11.00 -4.86
CA LYS A 383 -5.63 -9.56 -5.04
C LYS A 383 -6.08 -8.84 -3.76
N ALA A 384 -5.68 -7.58 -3.59
CA ALA A 384 -6.02 -6.79 -2.41
C ALA A 384 -6.08 -5.29 -2.74
N LYS A 385 -6.95 -4.53 -2.07
CA LYS A 385 -6.91 -3.07 -2.07
C LYS A 385 -5.79 -2.56 -1.17
N ILE A 386 -5.06 -1.55 -1.62
CA ILE A 386 -3.93 -0.97 -0.89
C ILE A 386 -4.27 0.43 -0.36
N SER A 387 -4.12 0.62 0.94
CA SER A 387 -4.52 1.85 1.61
C SER A 387 -3.64 3.06 1.25
N LEU A 388 -4.27 4.23 1.17
CA LEU A 388 -3.59 5.53 1.06
C LEU A 388 -2.63 5.81 2.24
N SER A 389 -2.85 5.16 3.39
CA SER A 389 -2.01 5.33 4.59
C SER A 389 -0.54 4.91 4.39
N VAL A 390 -0.25 4.14 3.34
CA VAL A 390 1.12 3.82 2.90
C VAL A 390 1.92 5.09 2.61
N VAL A 391 1.32 6.06 1.91
CA VAL A 391 2.00 7.31 1.53
C VAL A 391 2.33 8.13 2.77
N GLU A 392 1.41 8.21 3.74
CA GLU A 392 1.63 8.92 4.99
C GLU A 392 2.71 8.28 5.85
N ARG A 393 2.69 6.94 5.98
CA ARG A 393 3.71 6.19 6.71
C ARG A 393 5.10 6.38 6.10
N LEU A 394 5.17 6.38 4.78
CA LEU A 394 6.43 6.46 4.02
C LEU A 394 6.76 7.88 3.53
N LYS A 395 6.10 8.93 4.03
CA LYS A 395 6.25 10.29 3.52
C LYS A 395 7.70 10.81 3.49
N ASN A 396 8.52 10.39 4.47
CA ASN A 396 9.93 10.77 4.58
C ASN A 396 10.89 9.90 3.74
N ARG A 397 10.39 8.80 3.16
CA ARG A 397 11.18 7.95 2.25
C ARG A 397 11.26 8.65 0.90
N SER A 398 12.44 8.64 0.28
CA SER A 398 12.61 9.17 -1.07
C SER A 398 11.85 8.34 -2.08
N ASP A 399 11.28 9.01 -3.09
CA ASP A 399 10.59 8.36 -4.20
C ASP A 399 11.59 7.63 -5.08
N GLY A 400 11.19 6.47 -5.61
CA GLY A 400 11.94 5.75 -6.63
C GLY A 400 11.99 6.45 -7.99
N SER A 401 12.65 5.82 -8.94
CA SER A 401 12.65 6.26 -10.34
C SER A 401 11.29 5.99 -10.97
N TYR A 402 10.77 6.95 -11.73
CA TYR A 402 9.45 6.88 -12.36
C TYR A 402 9.58 6.80 -13.88
N ILE A 403 9.09 5.72 -14.48
CA ILE A 403 9.32 5.38 -15.89
C ILE A 403 7.98 5.25 -16.59
N VAL A 404 7.85 5.93 -17.73
CA VAL A 404 6.68 5.80 -18.60
C VAL A 404 6.99 4.91 -19.79
N VAL A 405 6.16 3.89 -20.00
CA VAL A 405 6.18 3.02 -21.18
C VAL A 405 5.12 3.52 -22.16
N ALA A 406 5.56 3.89 -23.36
CA ALA A 406 4.73 4.37 -24.45
C ALA A 406 5.02 3.56 -25.72
N GLY A 407 4.12 3.64 -26.71
CA GLY A 407 4.33 3.02 -28.01
C GLY A 407 4.59 4.05 -29.11
N ILE A 408 4.97 3.55 -30.27
CA ILE A 408 4.74 4.26 -31.53
C ILE A 408 3.23 4.38 -31.83
N THR A 409 2.87 5.00 -32.94
CA THR A 409 1.47 5.12 -33.37
C THR A 409 0.86 3.71 -33.51
N PRO A 410 -0.25 3.40 -32.81
CA PRO A 410 -0.84 2.07 -32.86
C PRO A 410 -1.22 1.60 -34.27
N THR A 411 -0.95 0.32 -34.52
CA THR A 411 -1.36 -0.41 -35.73
C THR A 411 -2.19 -1.65 -35.36
N PRO A 412 -3.02 -2.19 -36.26
CA PRO A 412 -3.72 -3.46 -36.02
C PRO A 412 -2.80 -4.66 -35.78
N LEU A 413 -1.50 -4.54 -36.09
CA LEU A 413 -0.50 -5.59 -35.87
C LEU A 413 -0.01 -5.65 -34.42
N GLY A 414 -0.25 -4.58 -33.64
CA GLY A 414 0.11 -4.47 -32.24
C GLY A 414 1.59 -4.22 -31.99
N GLU A 415 1.87 -3.42 -30.95
CA GLU A 415 3.25 -3.09 -30.55
C GLU A 415 3.69 -3.89 -29.32
N GLY A 416 2.76 -4.40 -28.50
CA GLY A 416 3.07 -5.13 -27.27
C GLY A 416 3.50 -4.24 -26.10
N LYS A 417 2.96 -3.01 -26.00
CA LYS A 417 3.35 -2.03 -24.96
C LYS A 417 3.18 -2.54 -23.53
N SER A 418 2.01 -3.07 -23.18
CA SER A 418 1.75 -3.59 -21.83
C SER A 418 2.59 -4.85 -21.56
N THR A 419 2.85 -5.66 -22.58
CA THR A 419 3.78 -6.80 -22.51
C THR A 419 5.19 -6.34 -22.15
N THR A 420 5.66 -5.24 -22.73
CA THR A 420 6.96 -4.63 -22.39
C THR A 420 6.99 -4.02 -21.00
N LEU A 421 5.90 -3.38 -20.56
CA LEU A 421 5.80 -2.90 -19.17
C LEU A 421 5.98 -4.06 -18.18
N ILE A 422 5.25 -5.16 -18.37
CA ILE A 422 5.34 -6.32 -17.49
C ILE A 422 6.71 -7.00 -17.57
N GLY A 423 7.22 -7.20 -18.79
CA GLY A 423 8.56 -7.77 -18.99
C GLY A 423 9.66 -6.94 -18.33
N LEU A 424 9.57 -5.61 -18.41
CA LEU A 424 10.52 -4.69 -17.76
C LEU A 424 10.49 -4.83 -16.23
N VAL A 425 9.31 -4.82 -15.60
CA VAL A 425 9.25 -4.92 -14.13
C VAL A 425 9.66 -6.30 -13.63
N GLN A 426 9.34 -7.36 -14.40
CA GLN A 426 9.85 -8.70 -14.15
C GLN A 426 11.38 -8.74 -14.22
N ALA A 427 11.98 -8.17 -15.26
CA ALA A 427 13.43 -8.06 -15.40
C ALA A 427 14.06 -7.30 -14.21
N LEU A 428 13.53 -6.12 -13.87
CA LEU A 428 14.04 -5.31 -12.76
C LEU A 428 13.97 -6.05 -11.41
N SER A 429 12.85 -6.71 -11.14
CA SER A 429 12.62 -7.38 -9.85
C SER A 429 13.23 -8.78 -9.78
N ALA A 430 12.72 -9.72 -10.59
CA ALA A 430 13.08 -11.13 -10.53
C ALA A 430 14.50 -11.42 -11.02
N HIS A 431 15.05 -10.60 -11.92
CA HIS A 431 16.34 -10.86 -12.57
C HIS A 431 17.46 -9.88 -12.17
N LYS A 432 17.12 -8.65 -11.74
CA LYS A 432 18.10 -7.63 -11.31
C LYS A 432 18.07 -7.31 -9.81
N GLY A 433 17.15 -7.91 -9.05
CA GLY A 433 17.04 -7.70 -7.60
C GLY A 433 16.75 -6.24 -7.21
N ARG A 434 16.08 -5.48 -8.08
CA ARG A 434 15.63 -4.11 -7.81
C ARG A 434 14.16 -4.10 -7.41
N ASN A 435 13.81 -3.30 -6.41
CA ASN A 435 12.40 -3.07 -6.08
C ASN A 435 11.71 -2.45 -7.30
N ALA A 436 10.72 -3.12 -7.85
CA ALA A 436 9.99 -2.63 -9.01
C ALA A 436 8.50 -2.95 -8.90
N ILE A 437 7.66 -1.97 -9.24
CA ILE A 437 6.19 -2.11 -9.35
C ILE A 437 5.77 -1.65 -10.74
N ALA A 438 4.86 -2.40 -11.36
CA ALA A 438 4.09 -1.91 -12.51
C ALA A 438 2.81 -1.21 -12.03
N CYS A 439 2.50 -0.04 -12.61
CA CYS A 439 1.23 0.65 -12.41
C CYS A 439 0.43 0.63 -13.73
N MET A 440 -0.71 -0.06 -13.72
CA MET A 440 -1.50 -0.36 -14.92
C MET A 440 -2.95 0.09 -14.79
N ARG A 441 -3.58 0.27 -15.94
CA ARG A 441 -5.01 0.57 -16.04
C ARG A 441 -5.84 -0.71 -15.90
N GLN A 442 -6.98 -0.59 -15.24
CA GLN A 442 -8.03 -1.59 -15.30
C GLN A 442 -8.72 -1.52 -16.69
N PRO A 443 -8.89 -2.65 -17.39
CA PRO A 443 -9.65 -2.69 -18.63
C PRO A 443 -11.16 -2.57 -18.34
N SER A 444 -11.90 -2.01 -19.29
CA SER A 444 -13.36 -2.07 -19.29
C SER A 444 -13.82 -3.50 -19.58
N GLN A 445 -14.92 -3.91 -18.94
CA GLN A 445 -15.51 -5.22 -19.16
C GLN A 445 -16.28 -5.30 -20.49
N GLY A 446 -16.79 -4.17 -21.00
CA GLY A 446 -17.58 -4.12 -22.24
C GLY A 446 -16.87 -4.77 -23.46
N PRO A 447 -15.61 -4.41 -23.76
CA PRO A 447 -14.83 -5.03 -24.84
C PRO A 447 -14.61 -6.54 -24.71
N THR A 448 -14.54 -7.07 -23.48
CA THR A 448 -14.32 -8.50 -23.20
C THR A 448 -15.41 -9.36 -23.86
N PHE A 449 -16.67 -8.88 -23.83
CA PHE A 449 -17.80 -9.56 -24.49
C PHE A 449 -17.95 -9.21 -25.98
N GLY A 450 -17.18 -8.25 -26.50
CA GLY A 450 -17.21 -7.82 -27.88
C GLY A 450 -16.26 -8.61 -28.77
N ILE A 451 -14.96 -8.29 -28.72
CA ILE A 451 -13.95 -8.82 -29.65
C ILE A 451 -13.14 -9.98 -29.01
N LYS A 452 -13.22 -10.12 -27.67
CA LYS A 452 -12.52 -11.00 -26.71
C LYS A 452 -11.72 -10.18 -25.69
N GLY A 453 -11.56 -10.72 -24.48
CA GLY A 453 -10.66 -10.16 -23.47
C GLY A 453 -9.20 -10.22 -23.93
N GLY A 454 -8.37 -9.30 -23.44
CA GLY A 454 -6.93 -9.30 -23.72
C GLY A 454 -6.12 -9.71 -22.49
N ALA A 455 -4.92 -10.25 -22.69
CA ALA A 455 -3.98 -10.41 -21.59
C ALA A 455 -3.56 -9.03 -21.05
N ALA A 456 -3.39 -8.95 -19.73
CA ALA A 456 -2.70 -7.84 -19.09
C ALA A 456 -1.19 -7.97 -19.36
N GLY A 457 -0.77 -7.70 -20.60
CA GLY A 457 0.53 -8.10 -21.13
C GLY A 457 0.38 -9.14 -22.24
N GLY A 458 1.26 -10.14 -22.29
CA GLY A 458 1.16 -11.27 -23.21
C GLY A 458 2.32 -12.27 -23.09
N GLY A 459 2.09 -13.52 -23.47
CA GLY A 459 3.09 -14.59 -23.40
C GLY A 459 3.55 -14.84 -21.97
N TYR A 460 4.86 -14.83 -21.71
CA TYR A 460 5.42 -15.00 -20.36
C TYR A 460 5.56 -13.69 -19.57
N ALA A 461 5.04 -12.59 -20.10
CA ALA A 461 4.98 -11.29 -19.44
C ALA A 461 3.53 -10.83 -19.27
N GLN A 462 2.84 -11.39 -18.27
CA GLN A 462 1.43 -11.14 -17.95
C GLN A 462 1.20 -10.86 -16.46
N VAL A 463 0.11 -10.14 -16.15
CA VAL A 463 -0.51 -10.09 -14.82
C VAL A 463 -1.46 -11.27 -14.63
N ILE A 464 -1.42 -11.90 -13.46
CA ILE A 464 -2.30 -13.03 -13.11
C ILE A 464 -3.04 -12.78 -11.78
N PRO A 465 -4.26 -13.31 -11.61
CA PRO A 465 -5.07 -14.05 -12.59
C PRO A 465 -5.69 -13.17 -13.67
N MET A 466 -5.70 -13.65 -14.91
CA MET A 466 -6.10 -12.87 -16.09
C MET A 466 -7.61 -12.74 -16.25
N ASP A 467 -8.37 -13.74 -15.81
CA ASP A 467 -9.83 -13.75 -15.75
C ASP A 467 -10.37 -12.70 -14.77
N GLU A 468 -9.83 -12.66 -13.56
CA GLU A 468 -10.21 -11.64 -12.57
C GLU A 468 -9.85 -10.22 -13.01
N PHE A 469 -8.73 -10.06 -13.75
CA PHE A 469 -8.28 -8.77 -14.29
C PHE A 469 -9.25 -8.18 -15.33
N ASN A 470 -9.89 -9.00 -16.16
CA ASN A 470 -10.71 -8.57 -17.29
C ASN A 470 -12.22 -8.45 -16.99
N LEU A 471 -12.66 -8.87 -15.80
CA LEU A 471 -14.05 -8.84 -15.38
C LEU A 471 -14.25 -7.76 -14.31
N HIS A 472 -14.72 -8.14 -13.12
CA HIS A 472 -15.12 -7.20 -12.09
C HIS A 472 -13.97 -6.64 -11.26
N LEU A 473 -12.81 -7.31 -11.25
CA LEU A 473 -11.65 -7.02 -10.41
C LEU A 473 -12.06 -6.80 -8.93
N THR A 474 -12.11 -5.54 -8.48
CA THR A 474 -12.49 -5.11 -7.13
C THR A 474 -13.73 -4.22 -7.10
N GLY A 475 -14.42 -4.06 -8.23
CA GLY A 475 -15.67 -3.29 -8.33
C GLY A 475 -15.52 -1.79 -8.61
N ASP A 476 -14.32 -1.31 -8.94
CA ASP A 476 -14.04 0.13 -9.09
C ASP A 476 -14.89 0.77 -10.20
N ILE A 477 -14.98 0.11 -11.36
CA ILE A 477 -15.81 0.58 -12.49
C ILE A 477 -17.31 0.58 -12.12
N HIS A 478 -17.75 -0.36 -11.27
CA HIS A 478 -19.12 -0.38 -10.76
C HIS A 478 -19.39 0.83 -9.85
N ALA A 479 -18.45 1.16 -8.96
CA ALA A 479 -18.54 2.35 -8.12
C ALA A 479 -18.59 3.64 -8.95
N VAL A 480 -17.76 3.75 -10.00
CA VAL A 480 -17.80 4.86 -10.97
C VAL A 480 -19.16 4.93 -11.67
N SER A 481 -19.70 3.79 -12.12
CA SER A 481 -20.99 3.73 -12.80
C SER A 481 -22.12 4.20 -11.89
N ALA A 482 -22.15 3.72 -10.65
CA ALA A 482 -23.14 4.10 -9.65
C ALA A 482 -23.04 5.59 -9.31
N ALA A 483 -21.84 6.13 -9.09
CA ALA A 483 -21.63 7.54 -8.80
C ALA A 483 -22.06 8.44 -9.97
N ASN A 484 -21.68 8.09 -11.20
CA ASN A 484 -22.05 8.85 -12.39
C ASN A 484 -23.58 8.90 -12.57
N ASN A 485 -24.24 7.75 -12.40
CA ASN A 485 -25.68 7.62 -12.58
C ASN A 485 -26.46 8.25 -11.42
N LEU A 486 -25.92 8.28 -10.19
CA LEU A 486 -26.48 9.05 -9.08
C LEU A 486 -26.48 10.56 -9.39
N LEU A 487 -25.38 11.08 -9.93
CA LEU A 487 -25.31 12.48 -10.36
C LEU A 487 -26.32 12.78 -11.47
N ALA A 488 -26.42 11.91 -12.48
CA ALA A 488 -27.43 12.06 -13.54
C ALA A 488 -28.88 12.01 -12.98
N ALA A 489 -29.16 11.10 -12.04
CA ALA A 489 -30.46 11.01 -11.39
C ALA A 489 -30.79 12.29 -10.61
N GLN A 490 -29.85 12.78 -9.79
CA GLN A 490 -30.05 14.01 -9.03
C GLN A 490 -30.27 15.22 -9.94
N LEU A 491 -29.52 15.32 -11.05
CA LEU A 491 -29.68 16.39 -12.02
C LEU A 491 -31.12 16.44 -12.54
N ASP A 492 -31.65 15.31 -13.01
CA ASP A 492 -33.00 15.22 -13.55
C ASP A 492 -34.06 15.48 -12.47
N THR A 493 -33.89 14.90 -11.26
CA THR A 493 -34.76 15.15 -10.11
C THR A 493 -34.80 16.62 -9.72
N ARG A 494 -33.64 17.29 -9.73
CA ARG A 494 -33.55 18.72 -9.39
C ARG A 494 -34.28 19.58 -10.42
N ILE A 495 -34.09 19.32 -11.71
CA ILE A 495 -34.81 20.02 -12.79
C ILE A 495 -36.32 19.83 -12.66
N PHE A 496 -36.78 18.59 -12.43
CA PHE A 496 -38.20 18.29 -12.25
C PHE A 496 -38.82 19.04 -11.06
N HIS A 497 -38.17 19.01 -9.89
CA HIS A 497 -38.68 19.70 -8.71
C HIS A 497 -38.65 21.21 -8.82
N GLU A 498 -37.66 21.78 -9.51
CA GLU A 498 -37.68 23.19 -9.85
C GLU A 498 -38.86 23.52 -10.77
N ASN A 499 -39.07 22.78 -11.86
CA ASN A 499 -40.15 23.11 -12.79
C ASN A 499 -41.57 22.92 -12.21
N THR A 500 -41.73 22.15 -11.13
CA THR A 500 -43.05 21.77 -10.61
C THR A 500 -43.45 22.43 -9.29
N GLN A 501 -42.57 23.22 -8.66
CA GLN A 501 -42.80 23.77 -7.33
C GLN A 501 -42.58 25.29 -7.30
N LYS A 502 -43.27 25.97 -6.39
CA LYS A 502 -43.01 27.39 -6.06
C LYS A 502 -41.78 27.50 -5.16
N ASP A 503 -41.10 28.65 -5.18
CA ASP A 503 -39.82 28.88 -4.49
C ASP A 503 -39.88 28.55 -3.00
N GLN A 504 -40.90 29.06 -2.29
CA GLN A 504 -41.08 28.80 -0.86
C GLN A 504 -41.23 27.30 -0.58
N SER A 505 -42.08 26.61 -1.33
CA SER A 505 -42.32 25.17 -1.15
C SER A 505 -41.07 24.33 -1.46
N LEU A 506 -40.27 24.75 -2.45
CA LEU A 506 -39.02 24.10 -2.79
C LEU A 506 -37.98 24.31 -1.68
N TYR A 507 -37.81 25.55 -1.20
CA TYR A 507 -36.95 25.87 -0.06
C TYR A 507 -37.34 25.06 1.19
N ASP A 508 -38.64 24.97 1.47
CA ASP A 508 -39.19 24.21 2.59
C ASP A 508 -38.87 22.72 2.56
N ARG A 509 -38.78 22.14 1.37
CA ARG A 509 -38.40 20.73 1.16
C ARG A 509 -36.89 20.52 1.14
N LEU A 510 -36.12 21.48 0.64
CA LEU A 510 -34.65 21.42 0.65
C LEU A 510 -34.07 21.62 2.05
N VAL A 511 -34.76 22.38 2.91
CA VAL A 511 -34.32 22.68 4.29
C VAL A 511 -35.47 22.41 5.27
N PRO A 512 -35.86 21.13 5.46
CA PRO A 512 -37.05 20.78 6.23
C PRO A 512 -36.90 21.12 7.71
N ARG A 513 -38.03 21.35 8.39
CA ARG A 513 -38.07 21.41 9.86
C ARG A 513 -38.02 20.00 10.43
N ILE A 514 -37.00 19.70 11.23
CA ILE A 514 -36.88 18.44 11.98
C ILE A 514 -36.95 18.81 13.46
N LYS A 515 -37.95 18.27 14.18
CA LYS A 515 -38.24 18.64 15.58
C LYS A 515 -38.37 20.17 15.77
N GLY A 516 -39.06 20.83 14.83
CA GLY A 516 -39.34 22.26 14.86
C GLY A 516 -38.23 23.18 14.34
N GLN A 517 -37.00 22.67 14.13
CA GLN A 517 -35.84 23.48 13.74
C GLN A 517 -35.40 23.19 12.31
N ARG A 518 -34.99 24.24 11.59
CA ARG A 518 -34.26 24.12 10.32
C ARG A 518 -32.77 24.19 10.56
N LYS A 519 -31.99 23.41 9.81
CA LYS A 519 -30.52 23.49 9.82
C LYS A 519 -30.00 23.28 8.41
N PHE A 520 -29.07 24.12 7.99
CA PHE A 520 -28.31 23.85 6.77
C PHE A 520 -27.31 22.73 7.02
N SER A 521 -27.23 21.80 6.06
CA SER A 521 -26.13 20.84 5.99
C SER A 521 -24.84 21.52 5.52
N LYS A 522 -23.68 20.88 5.74
CA LYS A 522 -22.37 21.41 5.33
C LYS A 522 -22.30 21.77 3.84
N ILE A 523 -22.95 20.99 2.96
CA ILE A 523 -22.97 21.26 1.52
C ILE A 523 -23.86 22.45 1.16
N GLN A 524 -24.97 22.65 1.88
CA GLN A 524 -25.84 23.81 1.71
C GLN A 524 -25.15 25.11 2.17
N LEU A 525 -24.36 25.04 3.24
CA LEU A 525 -23.53 26.18 3.67
C LEU A 525 -22.51 26.59 2.60
N ARG A 526 -21.86 25.63 1.93
CA ARG A 526 -20.96 25.94 0.80
C ARG A 526 -21.68 26.59 -0.38
N ARG A 527 -22.93 26.18 -0.64
CA ARG A 527 -23.75 26.85 -1.66
C ARG A 527 -24.04 28.30 -1.30
N LEU A 528 -24.40 28.59 -0.05
CA LEU A 528 -24.62 29.97 0.41
C LEU A 528 -23.37 30.82 0.22
N GLN A 529 -22.19 30.27 0.57
CA GLN A 529 -20.91 30.93 0.34
C GLN A 529 -20.68 31.27 -1.14
N ARG A 530 -20.94 30.34 -2.06
CA ARG A 530 -20.84 30.60 -3.52
C ARG A 530 -21.83 31.66 -4.02
N LEU A 531 -22.99 31.76 -3.38
CA LEU A 531 -24.00 32.78 -3.67
C LEU A 531 -23.69 34.14 -3.00
N GLY A 532 -22.64 34.23 -2.17
CA GLY A 532 -22.32 35.43 -1.42
C GLY A 532 -23.28 35.72 -0.26
N ILE A 533 -23.96 34.70 0.27
CA ILE A 533 -24.89 34.81 1.40
C ILE A 533 -24.15 34.36 2.67
N SER A 534 -23.95 35.27 3.62
CA SER A 534 -23.22 35.01 4.88
C SER A 534 -24.11 34.46 6.00
N LYS A 535 -25.43 34.54 5.86
CA LYS A 535 -26.41 34.06 6.85
C LYS A 535 -26.36 32.54 6.95
N THR A 536 -26.30 32.01 8.18
CA THR A 536 -26.23 30.57 8.45
C THR A 536 -27.47 30.01 9.16
N ASP A 537 -28.38 30.88 9.62
CA ASP A 537 -29.69 30.50 10.12
C ASP A 537 -30.69 30.44 8.95
N PRO A 538 -31.26 29.26 8.62
CA PRO A 538 -32.24 29.12 7.55
C PRO A 538 -33.47 30.02 7.66
N ASP A 539 -33.89 30.37 8.88
CA ASP A 539 -35.09 31.18 9.09
C ASP A 539 -34.80 32.70 8.90
N SER A 540 -33.53 33.08 8.78
CA SER A 540 -33.08 34.48 8.59
C SER A 540 -32.93 34.92 7.11
N LEU A 541 -33.07 33.99 6.16
CA LEU A 541 -32.94 34.29 4.72
C LEU A 541 -34.18 35.05 4.23
N THR A 542 -33.97 36.11 3.45
CA THR A 542 -35.06 36.83 2.77
C THR A 542 -35.68 35.95 1.66
N PRO A 543 -36.91 36.25 1.19
CA PRO A 543 -37.51 35.52 0.08
C PRO A 543 -36.62 35.43 -1.17
N GLU A 544 -35.88 36.50 -1.48
CA GLU A 544 -34.93 36.54 -2.61
C GLU A 544 -33.73 35.63 -2.37
N GLU A 545 -33.17 35.63 -1.16
CA GLU A 545 -32.07 34.73 -0.78
C GLU A 545 -32.52 33.27 -0.81
N GLN A 546 -33.72 32.96 -0.33
CA GLN A 546 -34.33 31.63 -0.38
C GLN A 546 -34.52 31.16 -1.83
N SER A 547 -35.03 32.04 -2.70
CA SER A 547 -35.19 31.75 -4.13
C SER A 547 -33.85 31.45 -4.80
N ARG A 548 -32.84 32.32 -4.62
CA ARG A 548 -31.48 32.13 -5.17
C ARG A 548 -30.82 30.85 -4.65
N PHE A 549 -31.06 30.51 -3.38
CA PHE A 549 -30.58 29.25 -2.82
C PHE A 549 -31.30 28.05 -3.43
N ALA A 550 -32.63 28.09 -3.52
CA ALA A 550 -33.45 26.97 -3.97
C ALA A 550 -33.36 26.72 -5.49
N ARG A 551 -33.14 27.75 -6.31
CA ARG A 551 -33.10 27.64 -7.78
C ARG A 551 -31.68 27.50 -8.31
N LEU A 552 -31.42 26.42 -9.06
CA LEU A 552 -30.24 26.30 -9.91
C LEU A 552 -30.50 26.90 -11.29
N ASN A 553 -31.76 26.91 -11.74
CA ASN A 553 -32.17 27.48 -13.02
C ASN A 553 -31.37 26.91 -14.20
N ILE A 554 -31.16 25.59 -14.19
CA ILE A 554 -30.40 24.87 -15.22
C ILE A 554 -31.07 25.05 -16.58
N ASP A 555 -30.27 25.36 -17.59
CA ASP A 555 -30.69 25.34 -18.99
C ASP A 555 -30.56 23.91 -19.56
N PRO A 556 -31.69 23.24 -19.89
CA PRO A 556 -31.67 21.86 -20.39
C PRO A 556 -30.81 21.65 -21.64
N ASP A 557 -30.69 22.67 -22.51
CA ASP A 557 -29.95 22.58 -23.77
C ASP A 557 -28.42 22.61 -23.56
N THR A 558 -27.99 22.93 -22.34
CA THR A 558 -26.57 23.01 -21.97
C THR A 558 -26.09 21.84 -21.12
N ILE A 559 -26.97 20.87 -20.83
CA ILE A 559 -26.63 19.68 -20.05
C ILE A 559 -25.58 18.88 -20.82
N MET A 560 -24.42 18.69 -20.19
CA MET A 560 -23.31 17.91 -20.74
C MET A 560 -23.11 16.56 -20.03
N TRP A 561 -23.84 16.31 -18.94
CA TRP A 561 -23.72 15.09 -18.17
C TRP A 561 -24.55 13.94 -18.76
N GLU A 562 -23.87 12.86 -19.11
CA GLU A 562 -24.44 11.63 -19.71
C GLU A 562 -24.58 10.53 -18.64
N ARG A 563 -25.42 9.53 -18.89
CA ARG A 563 -25.44 8.31 -18.07
C ARG A 563 -24.34 7.35 -18.53
N VAL A 564 -24.03 6.32 -17.74
CA VAL A 564 -23.03 5.32 -18.13
C VAL A 564 -23.42 3.88 -17.80
N ILE A 565 -22.85 2.96 -18.56
CA ILE A 565 -22.89 1.50 -18.32
C ILE A 565 -21.63 0.87 -18.90
N ASP A 566 -21.03 -0.12 -18.24
CA ASP A 566 -19.79 -0.76 -18.73
C ASP A 566 -20.08 -1.91 -19.70
N MET A 567 -20.88 -1.62 -20.72
CA MET A 567 -21.29 -2.56 -21.78
C MET A 567 -21.19 -1.88 -23.15
N ASN A 568 -20.89 -2.64 -24.19
CA ASN A 568 -20.86 -2.14 -25.56
C ASN A 568 -22.27 -2.09 -26.17
N ASP A 569 -23.04 -1.07 -25.86
CA ASP A 569 -24.44 -0.94 -26.29
C ASP A 569 -24.70 0.30 -27.18
N ARG A 570 -24.68 0.09 -28.50
CA ARG A 570 -24.88 1.19 -29.46
C ARG A 570 -26.28 1.80 -29.43
N TYR A 571 -27.30 1.10 -28.92
CA TYR A 571 -28.68 1.63 -28.89
C TYR A 571 -28.88 2.67 -27.81
N LEU A 572 -27.94 2.81 -26.87
CA LEU A 572 -27.97 3.84 -25.84
C LEU A 572 -27.21 5.12 -26.22
N ARG A 573 -26.70 5.23 -27.46
CA ARG A 573 -25.99 6.44 -27.94
C ARG A 573 -26.88 7.68 -27.97
N GLU A 574 -28.18 7.52 -28.20
CA GLU A 574 -29.19 8.58 -28.08
C GLU A 574 -30.48 7.95 -27.55
N VAL A 575 -31.04 8.53 -26.49
CA VAL A 575 -32.28 8.08 -25.84
C VAL A 575 -33.11 9.29 -25.40
N THR A 576 -34.42 9.08 -25.22
CA THR A 576 -35.31 10.05 -24.57
C THR A 576 -35.73 9.51 -23.21
N ILE A 577 -35.53 10.28 -22.15
CA ILE A 577 -35.89 9.91 -20.77
C ILE A 577 -37.09 10.70 -20.25
N GLY A 578 -37.65 10.26 -19.11
CA GLY A 578 -38.76 10.96 -18.44
C GLY A 578 -40.13 10.76 -19.10
N GLN A 579 -40.31 9.66 -19.83
CA GLN A 579 -41.53 9.42 -20.63
C GLN A 579 -42.71 8.87 -19.82
N SER A 580 -42.52 8.49 -18.56
CA SER A 580 -43.63 8.03 -17.73
C SER A 580 -44.58 9.21 -17.40
N PRO A 581 -45.89 8.98 -17.27
CA PRO A 581 -46.85 10.03 -16.95
C PRO A 581 -46.56 10.77 -15.64
N THR A 582 -45.87 10.12 -14.70
CA THR A 582 -45.50 10.69 -13.39
C THR A 582 -44.50 11.86 -13.49
N GLU A 583 -43.75 11.92 -14.59
CA GLU A 583 -42.76 12.94 -14.91
C GLU A 583 -43.41 14.15 -15.60
N LYS A 584 -44.74 14.17 -15.72
CA LYS A 584 -45.55 15.33 -16.14
C LYS A 584 -45.12 15.91 -17.49
N ASN A 585 -44.79 15.04 -18.44
CA ASN A 585 -44.29 15.38 -19.79
C ASN A 585 -42.95 16.13 -19.81
N PHE A 586 -42.22 16.21 -18.69
CA PHE A 586 -40.85 16.73 -18.68
C PHE A 586 -39.89 15.65 -19.20
N THR A 587 -39.76 15.58 -20.51
CA THR A 587 -38.82 14.68 -21.21
C THR A 587 -37.56 15.43 -21.64
N ARG A 588 -36.46 14.70 -21.83
CA ARG A 588 -35.27 15.23 -22.52
C ARG A 588 -34.53 14.15 -23.30
N LYS A 589 -33.82 14.58 -24.36
CA LYS A 589 -32.85 13.75 -25.05
C LYS A 589 -31.54 13.67 -24.26
N THR A 590 -30.90 12.51 -24.28
CA THR A 590 -29.60 12.27 -23.66
C THR A 590 -28.94 11.03 -24.26
N SER A 591 -27.83 10.58 -23.69
CA SER A 591 -27.01 9.47 -24.17
C SER A 591 -26.43 8.69 -22.99
N PHE A 592 -25.93 7.49 -23.28
CA PHE A 592 -25.03 6.76 -22.42
C PHE A 592 -23.63 6.71 -23.04
N ALA A 593 -22.62 6.76 -22.18
CA ALA A 593 -21.24 6.42 -22.50
C ALA A 593 -20.82 5.13 -21.78
N ILE A 594 -19.76 4.47 -22.26
CA ILE A 594 -19.16 3.37 -21.51
C ILE A 594 -18.56 3.91 -20.20
N SER A 595 -18.65 3.18 -19.09
CA SER A 595 -18.31 3.73 -17.75
C SER A 595 -16.90 4.32 -17.62
N VAL A 596 -15.92 3.73 -18.30
CA VAL A 596 -14.54 4.24 -18.34
C VAL A 596 -14.37 5.58 -19.10
N ALA A 597 -15.39 6.02 -19.84
CA ALA A 597 -15.45 7.33 -20.49
C ALA A 597 -16.02 8.44 -19.57
N SER A 598 -16.52 8.09 -18.38
CA SER A 598 -17.01 9.06 -17.40
C SER A 598 -15.91 10.02 -16.94
N GLU A 599 -16.26 11.29 -16.71
CA GLU A 599 -15.37 12.24 -16.05
C GLU A 599 -14.99 11.77 -14.64
N ILE A 600 -15.87 11.04 -13.94
CA ILE A 600 -15.56 10.48 -12.61
C ILE A 600 -14.38 9.50 -12.68
N MET A 601 -14.26 8.72 -13.77
CA MET A 601 -13.09 7.85 -13.97
C MET A 601 -11.80 8.69 -14.10
N ALA A 602 -11.86 9.82 -14.80
CA ALA A 602 -10.73 10.75 -14.91
C ALA A 602 -10.42 11.45 -13.58
N VAL A 603 -11.43 11.83 -12.79
CA VAL A 603 -11.28 12.37 -11.43
C VAL A 603 -10.59 11.36 -10.53
N LEU A 604 -11.05 10.11 -10.52
CA LEU A 604 -10.46 9.04 -9.72
C LEU A 604 -8.99 8.79 -10.11
N ALA A 605 -8.68 8.84 -11.40
CA ALA A 605 -7.32 8.68 -11.90
C ALA A 605 -6.40 9.86 -11.56
N LEU A 606 -6.94 11.09 -11.44
CA LEU A 606 -6.15 12.31 -11.18
C LEU A 606 -6.19 12.78 -9.72
N ALA A 607 -6.96 12.14 -8.85
CA ALA A 607 -6.99 12.46 -7.44
C ALA A 607 -5.64 12.12 -6.76
N THR A 608 -5.18 12.99 -5.87
CA THR A 608 -3.97 12.77 -5.06
C THR A 608 -4.24 12.08 -3.73
N ASP A 609 -5.45 12.29 -3.19
CA ASP A 609 -5.98 11.77 -1.92
C ASP A 609 -7.52 11.95 -1.88
N MET A 610 -8.13 11.60 -0.74
CA MET A 610 -9.59 11.64 -0.55
C MET A 610 -10.17 13.06 -0.61
N GLU A 611 -9.48 14.06 -0.07
CA GLU A 611 -10.00 15.43 -0.06
C GLU A 611 -9.85 16.07 -1.44
N ASP A 612 -8.74 15.80 -2.15
CA ASP A 612 -8.59 16.21 -3.55
C ASP A 612 -9.66 15.56 -4.45
N MET A 613 -9.92 14.25 -4.30
CA MET A 613 -11.00 13.57 -5.04
C MET A 613 -12.36 14.25 -4.80
N LYS A 614 -12.68 14.53 -3.54
CA LYS A 614 -13.93 15.18 -3.16
C LYS A 614 -14.05 16.60 -3.71
N GLN A 615 -12.96 17.38 -3.72
CA GLN A 615 -12.95 18.71 -4.31
C GLN A 615 -13.11 18.67 -5.84
N ARG A 616 -12.48 17.71 -6.50
CA ARG A 616 -12.66 17.46 -7.95
C ARG A 616 -14.10 17.07 -8.28
N LEU A 617 -14.69 16.16 -7.51
CA LEU A 617 -16.10 15.80 -7.65
C LEU A 617 -17.01 17.02 -7.48
N ALA A 618 -16.74 17.87 -6.48
CA ALA A 618 -17.49 19.11 -6.26
C ALA A 618 -17.42 20.07 -7.45
N ASN A 619 -16.29 20.11 -8.14
CA ASN A 619 -16.02 21.04 -9.25
C ASN A 619 -16.56 20.55 -10.61
N MET A 620 -17.05 19.30 -10.71
CA MET A 620 -17.61 18.79 -11.96
C MET A 620 -18.80 19.65 -12.40
N VAL A 621 -18.78 20.09 -13.66
CA VAL A 621 -19.83 20.91 -14.27
C VAL A 621 -20.79 19.99 -15.01
N VAL A 622 -22.07 20.05 -14.66
CA VAL A 622 -23.12 19.20 -15.28
C VAL A 622 -23.86 19.91 -16.42
N GLY A 623 -23.78 21.23 -16.46
CA GLY A 623 -24.41 22.11 -17.43
C GLY A 623 -24.27 23.57 -17.01
N PHE A 624 -25.01 24.46 -17.66
CA PHE A 624 -25.03 25.89 -17.33
C PHE A 624 -26.44 26.31 -16.91
N ASP A 625 -26.52 27.36 -16.11
CA ASP A 625 -27.80 28.01 -15.83
C ASP A 625 -28.22 28.89 -17.03
N ARG A 626 -29.46 29.38 -17.02
CA ARG A 626 -29.96 30.28 -18.07
C ARG A 626 -29.25 31.63 -18.16
N ASN A 627 -28.36 31.95 -17.21
CA ASN A 627 -27.50 33.14 -17.24
C ASN A 627 -26.08 32.82 -17.72
N GLY A 628 -25.82 31.59 -18.15
CA GLY A 628 -24.51 31.13 -18.61
C GLY A 628 -23.50 30.82 -17.51
N LYS A 629 -23.91 30.74 -16.23
CA LYS A 629 -23.03 30.33 -15.12
C LYS A 629 -22.95 28.81 -15.03
N PRO A 630 -21.78 28.24 -14.70
CA PRO A 630 -21.66 26.78 -14.55
C PRO A 630 -22.46 26.29 -13.34
N VAL A 631 -23.18 25.19 -13.52
CA VAL A 631 -23.85 24.45 -12.44
C VAL A 631 -23.02 23.22 -12.11
N THR A 632 -22.65 23.07 -10.84
CA THR A 632 -21.73 22.03 -10.39
C THR A 632 -22.42 20.86 -9.68
N ALA A 633 -21.73 19.73 -9.53
CA ALA A 633 -22.19 18.63 -8.68
C ALA A 633 -22.38 19.05 -7.21
N ASP A 634 -21.61 20.02 -6.71
CA ASP A 634 -21.79 20.56 -5.36
C ASP A 634 -23.06 21.41 -5.24
N ASP A 635 -23.49 22.10 -6.31
CA ASP A 635 -24.77 22.81 -6.36
C ASP A 635 -25.98 21.87 -6.34
N LEU A 636 -25.81 20.68 -6.92
CA LEU A 636 -26.79 19.60 -6.85
C LEU A 636 -26.84 18.90 -5.49
N GLY A 637 -25.89 19.19 -4.59
CA GLY A 637 -25.88 18.65 -3.23
C GLY A 637 -25.39 17.20 -3.12
N VAL A 638 -24.65 16.68 -4.11
CA VAL A 638 -24.29 15.25 -4.17
C VAL A 638 -22.84 14.90 -3.88
N THR A 639 -21.94 15.89 -3.79
CA THR A 639 -20.49 15.65 -3.60
C THR A 639 -20.19 14.62 -2.51
N GLY A 640 -20.85 14.72 -1.35
CA GLY A 640 -20.66 13.80 -0.23
C GLY A 640 -21.08 12.36 -0.58
N ALA A 641 -22.22 12.19 -1.25
CA ALA A 641 -22.71 10.88 -1.66
C ALA A 641 -21.81 10.24 -2.73
N LEU A 642 -21.34 11.03 -3.70
CA LEU A 642 -20.38 10.57 -4.71
C LEU A 642 -19.07 10.11 -4.05
N THR A 643 -18.57 10.88 -3.09
CA THR A 643 -17.35 10.54 -2.33
C THR A 643 -17.52 9.23 -1.55
N VAL A 644 -18.67 9.01 -0.93
CA VAL A 644 -18.97 7.76 -0.22
C VAL A 644 -18.98 6.55 -1.15
N LEU A 645 -19.62 6.66 -2.33
CA LEU A 645 -19.65 5.58 -3.32
C LEU A 645 -18.26 5.22 -3.85
N LEU A 646 -17.35 6.20 -3.92
CA LEU A 646 -16.00 6.04 -4.46
C LEU A 646 -14.93 5.80 -3.38
N LYS A 647 -15.32 5.75 -2.10
CA LYS A 647 -14.38 5.70 -0.97
C LYS A 647 -13.35 4.60 -1.13
N ASP A 648 -13.80 3.37 -1.38
CA ASP A 648 -12.92 2.20 -1.50
C ASP A 648 -12.35 2.08 -2.92
N ALA A 649 -13.03 2.66 -3.91
CA ALA A 649 -12.58 2.70 -5.30
C ALA A 649 -11.35 3.61 -5.52
N LEU A 650 -11.00 4.48 -4.57
CA LEU A 650 -9.79 5.32 -4.63
C LEU A 650 -8.50 4.54 -4.29
N GLU A 651 -8.61 3.41 -3.58
CA GLU A 651 -7.48 2.58 -3.23
C GLU A 651 -7.09 1.67 -4.42
N PRO A 652 -5.82 1.58 -4.84
CA PRO A 652 -5.42 0.74 -5.96
C PRO A 652 -5.45 -0.76 -5.60
N THR A 653 -5.57 -1.61 -6.62
CA THR A 653 -5.61 -3.07 -6.46
C THR A 653 -4.22 -3.67 -6.70
N LEU A 654 -3.64 -4.31 -5.69
CA LEU A 654 -2.42 -5.10 -5.80
C LEU A 654 -2.73 -6.48 -6.42
N MET A 655 -1.98 -6.82 -7.46
CA MET A 655 -1.91 -8.13 -8.11
C MET A 655 -0.43 -8.46 -8.36
N GLN A 656 -0.15 -9.49 -9.18
CA GLN A 656 1.20 -9.91 -9.48
C GLN A 656 1.39 -10.41 -10.91
N THR A 657 2.65 -10.41 -11.36
CA THR A 657 3.06 -11.00 -12.64
C THR A 657 3.23 -12.53 -12.51
N LEU A 658 3.47 -13.20 -13.64
CA LEU A 658 3.82 -14.63 -13.66
C LEU A 658 5.07 -14.96 -12.82
N GLU A 659 6.01 -14.02 -12.65
CA GLU A 659 7.21 -14.18 -11.79
C GLU A 659 7.02 -13.64 -10.36
N GLY A 660 5.79 -13.30 -9.97
CA GLY A 660 5.48 -12.80 -8.62
C GLY A 660 5.96 -11.37 -8.34
N THR A 661 6.21 -10.58 -9.39
CA THR A 661 6.47 -9.13 -9.30
C THR A 661 5.17 -8.38 -8.98
N PRO A 662 5.16 -7.40 -8.07
CA PRO A 662 3.94 -6.65 -7.73
C PRO A 662 3.44 -5.73 -8.86
N VAL A 663 2.12 -5.69 -9.02
CA VAL A 663 1.42 -4.83 -9.99
C VAL A 663 0.29 -4.10 -9.28
N LEU A 664 0.24 -2.77 -9.41
CA LEU A 664 -0.88 -1.95 -8.97
C LEU A 664 -1.79 -1.66 -10.18
N VAL A 665 -2.99 -2.22 -10.16
CA VAL A 665 -4.02 -2.03 -11.19
C VAL A 665 -5.04 -1.05 -10.64
N HIS A 666 -5.24 0.08 -11.31
CA HIS A 666 -6.16 1.08 -10.82
C HIS A 666 -6.58 2.08 -11.89
N THR A 667 -7.90 2.30 -11.99
CA THR A 667 -8.59 3.18 -12.95
C THR A 667 -8.29 2.85 -14.41
N GLY A 668 -9.07 3.40 -15.34
CA GLY A 668 -8.88 3.13 -16.76
C GLY A 668 -9.51 4.17 -17.68
N PRO A 669 -9.22 5.47 -17.50
CA PRO A 669 -9.81 6.50 -18.36
C PRO A 669 -9.42 6.30 -19.82
N PHE A 670 -10.29 6.75 -20.71
CA PHE A 670 -9.99 6.85 -22.14
C PHE A 670 -8.73 7.68 -22.39
N ALA A 671 -7.97 7.33 -23.44
CA ALA A 671 -6.76 8.05 -23.83
C ALA A 671 -7.00 9.17 -24.86
N ASN A 672 -8.20 9.25 -25.44
CA ASN A 672 -8.59 10.30 -26.39
C ASN A 672 -9.30 11.47 -25.69
N ILE A 673 -10.47 11.24 -25.09
CA ILE A 673 -11.25 12.27 -24.37
C ILE A 673 -10.75 12.51 -22.94
N ALA A 674 -9.82 11.68 -22.46
CA ALA A 674 -9.11 11.86 -21.19
C ALA A 674 -7.63 11.48 -21.38
N HIS A 675 -6.89 11.37 -20.28
CA HIS A 675 -5.43 11.28 -20.27
C HIS A 675 -4.87 9.85 -20.41
N GLY A 676 -5.71 8.81 -20.34
CA GLY A 676 -5.28 7.45 -20.70
C GLY A 676 -4.23 6.81 -19.80
N CYS A 677 -4.16 7.15 -18.51
CA CYS A 677 -3.18 6.59 -17.57
C CYS A 677 -3.87 5.93 -16.37
N SER A 678 -3.15 5.08 -15.63
CA SER A 678 -3.54 4.61 -14.29
C SER A 678 -3.55 5.76 -13.28
N SER A 679 -4.03 5.54 -12.06
CA SER A 679 -4.17 6.62 -11.09
C SER A 679 -2.85 7.19 -10.55
N ILE A 680 -2.88 8.47 -10.17
CA ILE A 680 -1.80 9.15 -9.43
C ILE A 680 -1.55 8.48 -8.08
N VAL A 681 -2.61 8.08 -7.37
CA VAL A 681 -2.49 7.37 -6.09
C VAL A 681 -1.65 6.10 -6.22
N ALA A 682 -1.91 5.28 -7.26
CA ALA A 682 -1.17 4.03 -7.48
C ALA A 682 0.33 4.31 -7.65
N ASP A 683 0.67 5.33 -8.42
CA ASP A 683 2.06 5.71 -8.65
C ASP A 683 2.73 6.25 -7.39
N ARG A 684 2.04 7.11 -6.60
CA ARG A 684 2.58 7.64 -5.33
C ARG A 684 2.85 6.52 -4.33
N ILE A 685 1.91 5.59 -4.18
CA ILE A 685 2.09 4.39 -3.34
C ILE A 685 3.27 3.58 -3.84
N GLY A 686 3.32 3.27 -5.14
CA GLY A 686 4.43 2.54 -5.76
C GLY A 686 5.79 3.20 -5.51
N LEU A 687 5.88 4.52 -5.73
CA LEU A 687 7.14 5.28 -5.63
C LEU A 687 7.69 5.28 -4.20
N LYS A 688 6.80 5.38 -3.20
CA LYS A 688 7.17 5.26 -1.79
C LYS A 688 7.59 3.85 -1.42
N LEU A 689 6.84 2.83 -1.85
CA LEU A 689 7.13 1.43 -1.53
C LEU A 689 8.49 1.00 -2.09
N VAL A 690 8.76 1.29 -3.37
CA VAL A 690 10.03 0.89 -4.00
C VAL A 690 11.22 1.63 -3.38
N GLY A 691 11.03 2.89 -2.96
CA GLY A 691 12.07 3.76 -2.38
C GLY A 691 13.08 4.27 -3.40
N GLY A 692 13.98 5.16 -2.98
CA GLY A 692 14.89 5.90 -3.88
C GLY A 692 15.86 5.09 -4.76
N LYS A 693 16.00 3.78 -4.56
CA LYS A 693 16.79 2.87 -5.42
C LYS A 693 15.92 1.94 -6.28
N GLY A 694 14.61 2.05 -6.16
CA GLY A 694 13.64 1.23 -6.88
C GLY A 694 12.97 1.98 -8.03
N PHE A 695 12.03 1.29 -8.69
CA PHE A 695 11.48 1.69 -9.98
C PHE A 695 9.95 1.52 -9.99
N VAL A 696 9.23 2.57 -10.36
CA VAL A 696 7.82 2.45 -10.77
C VAL A 696 7.77 2.59 -12.26
N CYS A 697 7.32 1.53 -12.94
CA CYS A 697 7.06 1.56 -14.36
C CYS A 697 5.54 1.68 -14.55
N THR A 698 5.11 2.68 -15.32
CA THR A 698 3.70 2.86 -15.69
C THR A 698 3.59 2.96 -17.20
N GLU A 699 2.37 2.94 -17.73
CA GLU A 699 2.11 3.12 -19.14
C GLU A 699 1.14 4.26 -19.41
N ALA A 700 1.20 4.78 -20.63
CA ALA A 700 0.21 5.71 -21.15
C ALA A 700 -0.47 5.14 -22.40
N GLY A 701 -1.80 5.25 -22.49
CA GLY A 701 -2.62 4.69 -23.58
C GLY A 701 -2.26 5.25 -24.96
N PHE A 702 -2.42 4.46 -26.02
CA PHE A 702 -1.97 4.80 -27.40
C PHE A 702 -0.46 5.06 -27.53
N GLY A 703 -0.05 5.89 -28.50
CA GLY A 703 1.34 6.26 -28.76
C GLY A 703 1.82 7.45 -27.92
N SER A 704 3.08 7.85 -28.10
CA SER A 704 3.65 8.98 -27.34
C SER A 704 3.04 10.34 -27.68
N ASP A 705 2.44 10.47 -28.85
CA ASP A 705 1.75 11.66 -29.33
C ASP A 705 0.46 11.96 -28.55
N ILE A 706 -0.21 10.92 -28.02
CA ILE A 706 -1.45 11.07 -27.25
C ILE A 706 -1.23 10.72 -25.79
N GLY A 707 -0.86 9.46 -25.50
CA GLY A 707 -0.76 8.98 -24.12
C GLY A 707 0.32 9.67 -23.34
N MET A 708 1.56 9.60 -23.84
CA MET A 708 2.72 10.18 -23.14
C MET A 708 2.60 11.70 -23.04
N GLU A 709 2.12 12.37 -24.09
CA GLU A 709 1.83 13.81 -24.05
C GLU A 709 0.91 14.17 -22.88
N LYS A 710 -0.21 13.46 -22.72
CA LYS A 710 -1.18 13.70 -21.64
C LYS A 710 -0.67 13.23 -20.29
N PHE A 711 0.08 12.14 -20.25
CA PHE A 711 0.81 11.73 -19.06
C PHE A 711 1.66 12.87 -18.52
N CYS A 712 2.43 13.55 -19.39
CA CYS A 712 3.27 14.67 -19.01
C CYS A 712 2.47 15.94 -18.69
N ASN A 713 1.62 16.41 -19.61
CA ASN A 713 0.98 17.73 -19.48
C ASN A 713 -0.27 17.75 -18.58
N VAL A 714 -0.87 16.59 -18.30
CA VAL A 714 -2.03 16.45 -17.41
C VAL A 714 -1.64 15.72 -16.12
N LYS A 715 -1.21 14.45 -16.19
CA LYS A 715 -1.00 13.62 -14.99
C LYS A 715 0.22 14.07 -14.17
N CYS A 716 1.39 14.25 -14.77
CA CYS A 716 2.58 14.76 -14.08
C CYS A 716 2.39 16.20 -13.60
N ARG A 717 1.71 17.04 -14.39
CA ARG A 717 1.34 18.40 -13.97
C ARG A 717 0.44 18.40 -12.72
N SER A 718 -0.57 17.54 -12.69
CA SER A 718 -1.52 17.44 -11.58
C SER A 718 -0.91 16.79 -10.33
N SER A 719 -0.02 15.82 -10.50
CA SER A 719 0.62 15.09 -9.38
C SER A 719 1.88 15.77 -8.84
N GLY A 720 2.54 16.60 -9.65
CA GLY A 720 3.89 17.10 -9.38
C GLY A 720 5.00 16.06 -9.59
N LEU A 721 4.66 14.82 -10.00
CA LEU A 721 5.63 13.75 -10.24
C LEU A 721 6.49 14.04 -11.47
N LYS A 722 7.78 13.71 -11.37
CA LYS A 722 8.77 13.96 -12.42
C LYS A 722 9.33 12.64 -12.96
N PRO A 723 8.88 12.19 -14.14
CA PRO A 723 9.37 10.94 -14.74
C PRO A 723 10.87 11.04 -15.09
N ASN A 724 11.61 9.95 -14.88
CA ASN A 724 13.06 9.85 -15.08
C ASN A 724 13.43 9.39 -16.48
N ALA A 725 12.64 8.52 -17.09
CA ALA A 725 12.91 7.91 -18.38
C ALA A 725 11.63 7.53 -19.12
N MET A 726 11.76 7.38 -20.44
CA MET A 726 10.70 6.86 -21.30
C MET A 726 11.18 5.58 -21.98
N VAL A 727 10.37 4.53 -21.94
CA VAL A 727 10.53 3.36 -22.81
C VAL A 727 9.57 3.50 -23.98
N LEU A 728 10.10 3.47 -25.21
CA LEU A 728 9.34 3.59 -26.46
C LEU A 728 9.29 2.25 -27.18
N VAL A 729 8.12 1.64 -27.23
CA VAL A 729 7.90 0.31 -27.80
C VAL A 729 7.61 0.39 -29.30
N ALA A 730 8.30 -0.44 -30.08
CA ALA A 730 8.11 -0.59 -31.52
C ALA A 730 8.28 -2.04 -31.98
N THR A 731 7.67 -2.39 -33.12
CA THR A 731 7.86 -3.68 -33.80
C THR A 731 8.21 -3.47 -35.27
N VAL A 732 8.93 -4.42 -35.86
CA VAL A 732 9.25 -4.42 -37.29
C VAL A 732 7.97 -4.33 -38.15
N ARG A 733 6.96 -5.13 -37.79
CA ARG A 733 5.68 -5.20 -38.52
C ARG A 733 4.89 -3.89 -38.49
N ALA A 734 4.77 -3.24 -37.32
CA ALA A 734 4.10 -1.96 -37.20
C ALA A 734 4.81 -0.87 -38.01
N LEU A 735 6.16 -0.85 -37.99
CA LEU A 735 6.93 0.10 -38.80
C LEU A 735 6.79 -0.18 -40.30
N LYS A 736 6.79 -1.44 -40.75
CA LYS A 736 6.48 -1.77 -42.15
C LYS A 736 5.10 -1.26 -42.58
N MET A 737 4.09 -1.34 -41.70
CA MET A 737 2.78 -0.76 -41.99
C MET A 737 2.86 0.77 -42.10
N HIS A 738 3.65 1.43 -41.24
CA HIS A 738 3.89 2.86 -41.35
C HIS A 738 4.64 3.28 -42.63
N GLY A 739 5.38 2.37 -43.24
CA GLY A 739 6.04 2.58 -44.53
C GLY A 739 5.13 2.49 -45.76
N GLY A 740 3.83 2.25 -45.57
CA GLY A 740 2.85 2.11 -46.65
C GLY A 740 2.46 0.66 -46.95
N GLY A 741 2.65 -0.25 -45.98
CA GLY A 741 2.20 -1.63 -46.12
C GLY A 741 0.67 -1.75 -46.26
N ALA A 742 0.22 -2.87 -46.84
CA ALA A 742 -1.19 -3.11 -47.12
C ALA A 742 -2.04 -3.11 -45.84
N PRO A 743 -3.29 -2.61 -45.87
CA PRO A 743 -4.19 -2.66 -44.73
C PRO A 743 -4.33 -4.08 -44.14
N VAL A 744 -4.44 -4.16 -42.81
CA VAL A 744 -4.62 -5.42 -42.09
C VAL A 744 -6.05 -5.50 -41.58
N THR A 745 -6.74 -6.58 -41.93
CA THR A 745 -8.11 -6.87 -41.50
C THR A 745 -8.08 -8.01 -40.48
N PRO A 746 -8.70 -7.85 -39.29
CA PRO A 746 -8.80 -8.92 -38.31
C PRO A 746 -9.40 -10.21 -38.92
N GLY A 747 -8.76 -11.36 -38.65
CA GLY A 747 -9.17 -12.66 -39.18
C GLY A 747 -8.66 -12.99 -40.59
N ALA A 748 -8.10 -12.04 -41.33
CA ALA A 748 -7.48 -12.31 -42.62
C ALA A 748 -5.99 -12.72 -42.48
N PRO A 749 -5.46 -13.59 -43.37
CA PRO A 749 -4.03 -13.88 -43.41
C PRO A 749 -3.19 -12.60 -43.59
N LEU A 750 -2.07 -12.52 -42.87
CA LEU A 750 -1.14 -11.40 -43.03
C LEU A 750 -0.48 -11.44 -44.41
N ASN A 751 -0.37 -10.27 -45.03
CA ASN A 751 0.36 -10.13 -46.29
C ASN A 751 1.86 -10.45 -46.09
N LYS A 752 2.48 -11.11 -47.08
CA LYS A 752 3.88 -11.53 -47.06
C LYS A 752 4.86 -10.43 -46.66
N GLN A 753 4.62 -9.18 -47.05
CA GLN A 753 5.49 -8.05 -46.67
C GLN A 753 5.60 -7.82 -45.15
N TYR A 754 4.70 -8.39 -44.35
CA TYR A 754 4.75 -8.36 -42.89
C TYR A 754 5.44 -9.59 -42.28
N THR A 755 5.54 -10.69 -43.03
CA THR A 755 6.11 -11.97 -42.56
C THR A 755 7.45 -12.32 -43.22
N GLU A 756 7.85 -11.57 -44.24
CA GLU A 756 9.15 -11.67 -44.93
C GLU A 756 9.93 -10.37 -44.73
N GLU A 757 11.25 -10.44 -44.93
CA GLU A 757 12.14 -9.28 -44.81
C GLU A 757 11.78 -8.22 -45.87
N ASN A 758 11.61 -6.96 -45.44
CA ASN A 758 11.45 -5.85 -46.36
C ASN A 758 12.04 -4.56 -45.79
N LEU A 759 13.36 -4.40 -45.99
CA LEU A 759 14.13 -3.27 -45.46
C LEU A 759 13.67 -1.92 -46.04
N GLU A 760 13.28 -1.88 -47.32
CA GLU A 760 12.80 -0.64 -47.96
C GLU A 760 11.48 -0.16 -47.36
N LEU A 761 10.54 -1.07 -47.14
CA LEU A 761 9.27 -0.76 -46.51
C LEU A 761 9.46 -0.35 -45.05
N LEU A 762 10.33 -1.07 -44.31
CA LEU A 762 10.69 -0.73 -42.94
C LEU A 762 11.31 0.67 -42.86
N LYS A 763 12.27 0.97 -43.76
CA LYS A 763 12.97 2.27 -43.84
C LYS A 763 11.99 3.43 -44.05
N LYS A 764 10.98 3.26 -44.90
CA LYS A 764 9.90 4.25 -45.11
C LYS A 764 9.02 4.46 -43.87
N GLY A 765 8.94 3.48 -42.98
CA GLY A 765 8.18 3.55 -41.73
C GLY A 765 8.92 4.17 -40.54
N LEU A 766 10.26 4.15 -40.57
CA LEU A 766 11.11 4.72 -39.52
C LEU A 766 10.76 6.16 -39.11
N PRO A 767 10.36 7.09 -40.01
CA PRO A 767 9.98 8.44 -39.62
C PRO A 767 8.94 8.50 -38.48
N ASN A 768 8.03 7.51 -38.39
CA ASN A 768 7.10 7.41 -37.28
C ASN A 768 7.82 7.21 -35.94
N LEU A 769 8.72 6.22 -35.85
CA LEU A 769 9.56 5.99 -34.68
C LEU A 769 10.39 7.24 -34.32
N LEU A 770 11.02 7.88 -35.32
CA LEU A 770 11.86 9.05 -35.11
C LEU A 770 11.05 10.23 -34.52
N GLN A 771 9.81 10.42 -34.98
CA GLN A 771 8.92 11.42 -34.40
C GLN A 771 8.63 11.12 -32.93
N HIS A 772 8.36 9.86 -32.58
CA HIS A 772 8.06 9.49 -31.20
C HIS A 772 9.28 9.60 -30.27
N ILE A 773 10.50 9.38 -30.78
CA ILE A 773 11.76 9.68 -30.06
C ILE A 773 11.87 11.19 -29.81
N SER A 774 11.65 12.01 -30.83
CA SER A 774 11.66 13.48 -30.71
C SER A 774 10.64 13.98 -29.70
N ASN A 775 9.43 13.40 -29.70
CA ASN A 775 8.39 13.73 -28.72
C ASN A 775 8.91 13.53 -27.28
N GLY A 776 9.54 12.40 -26.99
CA GLY A 776 10.11 12.14 -25.67
C GLY A 776 11.23 13.12 -25.29
N GLN A 777 12.12 13.42 -26.23
CA GLN A 777 13.21 14.39 -26.03
C GLN A 777 12.70 15.81 -25.72
N LYS A 778 11.56 16.22 -26.29
CA LYS A 778 10.95 17.54 -26.00
C LYS A 778 10.50 17.70 -24.55
N PHE A 779 10.13 16.60 -23.90
CA PHE A 779 9.86 16.57 -22.45
C PHE A 779 11.13 16.37 -21.61
N GLY A 780 12.30 16.21 -22.24
CA GLY A 780 13.59 16.02 -21.56
C GLY A 780 13.90 14.58 -21.15
N PHE A 781 13.23 13.59 -21.76
CA PHE A 781 13.47 12.19 -21.44
C PHE A 781 14.78 11.65 -22.04
N PRO A 782 15.54 10.80 -21.29
CA PRO A 782 16.29 9.73 -21.91
C PRO A 782 15.29 8.71 -22.47
N VAL A 783 15.25 8.57 -23.80
CA VAL A 783 14.33 7.66 -24.52
C VAL A 783 15.04 6.33 -24.80
N ILE A 784 14.52 5.23 -24.26
CA ILE A 784 14.99 3.87 -24.51
C ILE A 784 14.02 3.19 -25.45
N VAL A 785 14.46 2.82 -26.65
CA VAL A 785 13.62 2.12 -27.63
C VAL A 785 13.63 0.62 -27.32
N ALA A 786 12.46 0.04 -27.07
CA ALA A 786 12.27 -1.39 -26.91
C ALA A 786 11.69 -1.98 -28.20
N ILE A 787 12.48 -2.81 -28.87
CA ILE A 787 12.11 -3.48 -30.13
C ILE A 787 11.57 -4.85 -29.77
N ASN A 788 10.25 -5.03 -29.83
CA ASN A 788 9.62 -6.32 -29.52
C ASN A 788 9.81 -7.28 -30.69
N ARG A 789 10.47 -8.41 -30.43
CA ARG A 789 10.77 -9.43 -31.44
C ARG A 789 9.53 -10.23 -31.80
N HIS A 790 9.26 -10.35 -33.10
CA HIS A 790 8.39 -11.39 -33.65
C HIS A 790 9.19 -12.50 -34.35
N THR A 791 8.54 -13.65 -34.54
CA THR A 791 9.16 -14.86 -35.12
C THR A 791 9.65 -14.68 -36.56
N SER A 792 9.00 -13.81 -37.34
CA SER A 792 9.38 -13.53 -38.73
C SER A 792 10.46 -12.48 -38.90
N ASP A 793 10.83 -11.79 -37.82
CA ASP A 793 11.71 -10.63 -37.93
C ASP A 793 13.16 -11.09 -38.14
N THR A 794 13.86 -10.38 -39.02
CA THR A 794 15.27 -10.66 -39.33
C THR A 794 16.23 -9.79 -38.51
N HIS A 795 17.48 -10.26 -38.38
CA HIS A 795 18.53 -9.47 -37.74
C HIS A 795 18.79 -8.16 -38.47
N ALA A 796 18.68 -8.13 -39.80
CA ALA A 796 18.86 -6.92 -40.60
C ALA A 796 17.79 -5.86 -40.29
N GLU A 797 16.52 -6.27 -40.19
CA GLU A 797 15.42 -5.38 -39.79
C GLU A 797 15.61 -4.83 -38.37
N HIS A 798 16.04 -5.67 -37.42
CA HIS A 798 16.33 -5.21 -36.05
C HIS A 798 17.48 -4.21 -36.00
N ASN A 799 18.58 -4.47 -36.72
CA ASN A 799 19.72 -3.57 -36.77
C ASN A 799 19.36 -2.22 -37.40
N LEU A 800 18.57 -2.22 -38.48
CA LEU A 800 18.10 -0.99 -39.10
C LEU A 800 17.31 -0.10 -38.13
N ILE A 801 16.44 -0.69 -37.30
CA ILE A 801 15.70 0.06 -36.27
C ILE A 801 16.65 0.59 -35.19
N LYS A 802 17.59 -0.24 -34.71
CA LYS A 802 18.57 0.16 -33.67
C LYS A 802 19.40 1.34 -34.12
N GLU A 803 19.99 1.27 -35.32
CA GLU A 803 20.82 2.35 -35.88
C GLU A 803 20.01 3.63 -36.06
N ALA A 804 18.81 3.53 -36.65
CA ALA A 804 17.94 4.69 -36.84
C ALA A 804 17.53 5.36 -35.52
N ALA A 805 17.22 4.56 -34.49
CA ALA A 805 16.86 5.07 -33.17
C ALA A 805 18.04 5.80 -32.49
N LEU A 806 19.23 5.19 -32.50
CA LEU A 806 20.43 5.80 -31.91
C LEU A 806 20.84 7.08 -32.65
N ASN A 807 20.79 7.09 -33.98
CA ASN A 807 21.09 8.27 -34.79
C ASN A 807 20.09 9.41 -34.55
N ALA A 808 18.85 9.11 -34.19
CA ALA A 808 17.85 10.10 -33.78
C ALA A 808 17.98 10.56 -32.32
N GLY A 809 19.00 10.09 -31.60
CA GLY A 809 19.29 10.48 -30.22
C GLY A 809 18.51 9.71 -29.17
N ALA A 810 18.04 8.49 -29.46
CA ALA A 810 17.62 7.56 -28.41
C ALA A 810 18.81 7.25 -27.49
N TYR A 811 18.55 7.17 -26.18
CA TYR A 811 19.55 6.82 -25.18
C TYR A 811 20.06 5.38 -25.36
N ALA A 812 19.16 4.47 -25.72
CA ALA A 812 19.46 3.07 -26.05
C ALA A 812 18.38 2.49 -26.96
N ALA A 813 18.70 1.42 -27.69
CA ALA A 813 17.75 0.65 -28.48
C ALA A 813 17.99 -0.85 -28.27
N VAL A 814 17.02 -1.53 -27.65
CA VAL A 814 17.17 -2.89 -27.11
C VAL A 814 16.19 -3.84 -27.77
N LEU A 815 16.68 -5.00 -28.21
CA LEU A 815 15.83 -6.09 -28.70
C LEU A 815 15.25 -6.84 -27.51
N CYS A 816 13.94 -7.07 -27.53
CA CYS A 816 13.21 -7.62 -26.40
C CYS A 816 12.47 -8.91 -26.79
N THR A 817 12.60 -9.94 -25.96
CA THR A 817 11.96 -11.26 -26.15
C THR A 817 11.10 -11.68 -24.97
N HIS A 818 10.73 -10.76 -24.08
CA HIS A 818 9.98 -11.05 -22.86
C HIS A 818 8.61 -11.72 -23.09
N TRP A 819 7.99 -11.54 -24.26
CA TRP A 819 6.80 -12.32 -24.64
C TRP A 819 7.08 -13.83 -24.65
N SER A 820 8.23 -14.28 -25.17
CA SER A 820 8.62 -15.69 -25.12
C SER A 820 9.36 -16.06 -23.84
N ASP A 821 10.21 -15.17 -23.32
CA ASP A 821 11.24 -15.52 -22.33
C ASP A 821 10.98 -14.97 -20.91
N GLY A 822 9.88 -14.25 -20.69
CA GLY A 822 9.57 -13.63 -19.40
C GLY A 822 10.50 -12.46 -19.07
N GLY A 823 10.75 -12.20 -17.78
CA GLY A 823 11.65 -11.12 -17.36
C GLY A 823 13.07 -11.22 -17.93
N GLU A 824 13.56 -12.45 -18.14
CA GLU A 824 14.88 -12.70 -18.75
C GLU A 824 15.00 -12.03 -20.13
N GLY A 825 13.94 -12.08 -20.94
CA GLY A 825 13.88 -11.47 -22.28
C GLY A 825 13.80 -9.94 -22.29
N ALA A 826 13.78 -9.29 -21.13
CA ALA A 826 13.87 -7.83 -20.97
C ALA A 826 15.05 -7.41 -20.06
N SER A 827 15.98 -8.32 -19.78
CA SER A 827 17.15 -8.07 -18.91
C SER A 827 18.02 -6.89 -19.40
N GLU A 828 18.33 -6.84 -20.70
CA GLU A 828 19.08 -5.71 -21.30
C GLU A 828 18.30 -4.40 -21.26
N LEU A 829 16.96 -4.46 -21.38
CA LEU A 829 16.11 -3.28 -21.30
C LEU A 829 16.13 -2.72 -19.88
N ALA A 830 16.09 -3.59 -18.87
CA ALA A 830 16.23 -3.20 -17.47
C ALA A 830 17.59 -2.54 -17.20
N ASP A 831 18.69 -3.06 -17.74
CA ASP A 831 20.02 -2.44 -17.59
C ASP A 831 20.07 -1.04 -18.21
N ALA A 832 19.49 -0.87 -19.41
CA ALA A 832 19.39 0.43 -20.05
C ALA A 832 18.56 1.43 -19.24
N VAL A 833 17.44 0.99 -18.66
CA VAL A 833 16.58 1.81 -17.78
C VAL A 833 17.30 2.18 -16.49
N ILE A 834 17.96 1.23 -15.81
CA ILE A 834 18.74 1.49 -14.60
C ILE A 834 19.76 2.59 -14.88
N LYS A 835 20.55 2.44 -15.96
CA LYS A 835 21.58 3.40 -16.35
C LYS A 835 21.02 4.77 -16.72
N ALA A 836 19.88 4.81 -17.40
CA ALA A 836 19.20 6.07 -17.73
C ALA A 836 18.74 6.83 -16.49
N CYS A 837 18.32 6.11 -15.45
CA CYS A 837 17.83 6.68 -14.19
C CYS A 837 18.94 7.05 -13.18
N GLU A 838 20.22 6.75 -13.45
CA GLU A 838 21.34 7.22 -12.61
C GLU A 838 21.51 8.75 -12.68
N LYS A 839 21.02 9.39 -13.74
CA LYS A 839 21.03 10.84 -13.90
C LYS A 839 19.74 11.46 -13.34
N PRO A 840 19.81 12.69 -12.78
CA PRO A 840 18.61 13.43 -12.41
C PRO A 840 17.65 13.60 -13.59
N SER A 841 16.35 13.60 -13.31
CA SER A 841 15.33 13.81 -14.34
C SER A 841 15.48 15.18 -15.01
N GLY A 842 15.56 15.19 -16.34
CA GLY A 842 15.50 16.40 -17.18
C GLY A 842 14.09 16.85 -17.51
N PHE A 843 13.07 16.29 -16.83
CA PHE A 843 11.67 16.47 -17.18
C PHE A 843 11.23 17.94 -17.18
N LYS A 844 10.56 18.33 -18.26
CA LYS A 844 9.91 19.64 -18.41
C LYS A 844 8.56 19.47 -19.12
N LEU A 845 7.63 20.37 -18.80
CA LEU A 845 6.32 20.44 -19.45
C LEU A 845 6.45 21.08 -20.84
N LEU A 846 5.53 20.75 -21.76
CA LEU A 846 5.62 21.20 -23.15
C LEU A 846 5.24 22.68 -23.31
N TYR A 847 4.37 23.19 -22.44
CA TYR A 847 3.83 24.54 -22.48
C TYR A 847 3.56 25.11 -21.09
N ASP A 848 3.55 26.44 -20.98
CA ASP A 848 3.09 27.17 -19.79
C ASP A 848 1.56 27.09 -19.69
N ILE A 849 1.06 26.88 -18.47
CA ILE A 849 -0.36 26.74 -18.18
C ILE A 849 -1.16 28.04 -18.40
N ASN A 850 -0.50 29.19 -18.37
CA ASN A 850 -1.13 30.50 -18.52
C ASN A 850 -1.30 30.92 -19.98
N LEU A 851 -0.80 30.12 -20.94
CA LEU A 851 -1.03 30.40 -22.36
C LEU A 851 -2.52 30.26 -22.72
N PRO A 852 -3.01 31.02 -23.72
CA PRO A 852 -4.31 30.78 -24.32
C PRO A 852 -4.49 29.31 -24.73
N LEU A 853 -5.73 28.80 -24.60
CA LEU A 853 -6.06 27.41 -24.95
C LEU A 853 -5.68 27.07 -26.40
N GLU A 854 -5.89 27.99 -27.34
CA GLU A 854 -5.52 27.82 -28.75
C GLU A 854 -3.99 27.71 -28.95
N ASP A 855 -3.20 28.49 -28.21
CA ASP A 855 -1.74 28.41 -28.27
C ASP A 855 -1.24 27.07 -27.71
N LYS A 856 -1.84 26.57 -26.63
CA LYS A 856 -1.56 25.23 -26.11
C LYS A 856 -1.87 24.16 -27.16
N MET A 857 -3.01 24.24 -27.84
CA MET A 857 -3.37 23.33 -28.93
C MET A 857 -2.35 23.37 -30.07
N ASN A 858 -1.93 24.56 -30.50
CA ASN A 858 -0.92 24.74 -31.54
C ASN A 858 0.43 24.15 -31.13
N ILE A 859 0.89 24.40 -29.90
CA ILE A 859 2.14 23.85 -29.38
C ILE A 859 2.10 22.32 -29.42
N ILE A 860 1.02 21.70 -28.93
CA ILE A 860 0.87 20.24 -28.97
C ILE A 860 0.90 19.77 -30.43
N ALA A 861 0.10 20.38 -31.31
CA ALA A 861 -0.04 19.93 -32.70
C ALA A 861 1.26 20.02 -33.50
N GLN A 862 1.99 21.13 -33.37
CA GLN A 862 3.26 21.33 -34.03
C GLN A 862 4.34 20.40 -33.48
N ASN A 863 4.38 20.24 -32.15
CA ASN A 863 5.47 19.51 -31.53
C ASN A 863 5.30 18.00 -31.54
N MET A 864 4.10 17.50 -31.29
CA MET A 864 3.82 16.08 -31.12
C MET A 864 3.39 15.42 -32.43
N TYR A 865 2.65 16.15 -33.27
CA TYR A 865 2.02 15.60 -34.48
C TYR A 865 2.75 16.00 -35.76
N GLY A 866 3.46 17.12 -35.76
CA GLY A 866 4.09 17.69 -36.96
C GLY A 866 3.13 18.52 -37.82
N ALA A 867 2.00 18.97 -37.27
CA ALA A 867 1.09 19.89 -37.93
C ALA A 867 1.76 21.27 -38.12
N ALA A 868 1.36 22.01 -39.15
CA ALA A 868 1.76 23.42 -39.30
C ALA A 868 1.00 24.32 -38.33
N LYS A 869 -0.31 24.09 -38.20
CA LYS A 869 -1.23 24.89 -37.38
C LYS A 869 -2.46 24.09 -36.96
N VAL A 870 -3.13 24.58 -35.93
CA VAL A 870 -4.50 24.22 -35.58
C VAL A 870 -5.48 25.19 -36.24
N GLU A 871 -6.61 24.68 -36.70
CA GLU A 871 -7.70 25.49 -37.24
C GLU A 871 -8.99 25.17 -36.46
N LEU A 872 -9.60 26.20 -35.87
CA LEU A 872 -10.82 26.07 -35.10
C LEU A 872 -12.04 26.32 -36.00
N THR A 873 -13.02 25.43 -35.96
CA THR A 873 -14.32 25.70 -36.58
C THR A 873 -15.06 26.82 -35.84
N GLN A 874 -16.07 27.43 -36.47
CA GLN A 874 -16.90 28.46 -35.82
C GLN A 874 -17.54 27.96 -34.51
N LYS A 875 -17.96 26.69 -34.48
CA LYS A 875 -18.48 26.02 -33.28
C LYS A 875 -17.42 25.98 -32.17
N ALA A 876 -16.21 25.51 -32.49
CA ALA A 876 -15.11 25.43 -31.54
C ALA A 876 -14.72 26.82 -30.99
N VAL A 877 -14.70 27.87 -31.83
CA VAL A 877 -14.43 29.26 -31.39
C VAL A 877 -15.49 29.72 -30.38
N ALA A 878 -16.77 29.50 -30.66
CA ALA A 878 -17.86 29.86 -29.75
C ALA A 878 -17.78 29.12 -28.41
N SER A 879 -17.54 27.80 -28.45
CA SER A 879 -17.31 26.98 -27.24
C SER A 879 -16.09 27.48 -26.45
N LEU A 880 -14.99 27.80 -27.11
CA LEU A 880 -13.75 28.29 -26.48
C LEU A 880 -13.97 29.62 -25.74
N LEU A 881 -14.67 30.56 -26.37
CA LEU A 881 -15.03 31.85 -25.74
C LEU A 881 -15.89 31.66 -24.50
N LYS A 882 -16.85 30.73 -24.54
CA LYS A 882 -17.68 30.40 -23.37
C LYS A 882 -16.84 29.81 -22.23
N LEU A 883 -15.92 28.89 -22.54
CA LEU A 883 -15.04 28.28 -21.54
C LEU A 883 -14.08 29.31 -20.91
N ASN A 884 -13.53 30.23 -21.71
CA ASN A 884 -12.68 31.31 -21.21
C ASN A 884 -13.45 32.24 -20.26
N SER A 885 -14.65 32.68 -20.66
CA SER A 885 -15.51 33.53 -19.83
C SER A 885 -15.96 32.83 -18.53
N ALA A 886 -16.06 31.50 -18.55
CA ALA A 886 -16.36 30.68 -17.38
C ALA A 886 -15.14 30.39 -16.48
N GLY A 887 -13.94 30.90 -16.83
CA GLY A 887 -12.73 30.77 -16.03
C GLY A 887 -11.88 29.53 -16.31
N PHE A 888 -12.14 28.80 -17.39
CA PHE A 888 -11.44 27.55 -17.73
C PHE A 888 -10.25 27.72 -18.68
N GLY A 889 -9.89 28.95 -19.05
CA GLY A 889 -8.82 29.24 -20.02
C GLY A 889 -7.42 28.79 -19.59
N ASN A 890 -7.19 28.69 -18.28
CA ASN A 890 -5.91 28.28 -17.70
C ASN A 890 -5.82 26.77 -17.45
N LEU A 891 -6.75 25.96 -17.97
CA LEU A 891 -6.63 24.50 -17.85
C LEU A 891 -5.66 23.92 -18.90
N PRO A 892 -5.10 22.72 -18.66
CA PRO A 892 -4.41 21.92 -19.67
C PRO A 892 -5.36 21.51 -20.80
N VAL A 893 -4.80 21.16 -21.96
CA VAL A 893 -5.56 20.70 -23.13
C VAL A 893 -5.37 19.19 -23.29
N CYS A 894 -6.48 18.48 -23.50
CA CYS A 894 -6.55 17.08 -23.86
C CYS A 894 -6.96 16.98 -25.34
N MET A 895 -5.98 16.79 -26.23
CA MET A 895 -6.25 16.65 -27.67
C MET A 895 -6.90 15.29 -27.97
N SER A 896 -8.10 15.33 -28.53
CA SER A 896 -8.94 14.17 -28.77
C SER A 896 -8.98 13.86 -30.26
N LYS A 897 -8.11 12.96 -30.71
CA LYS A 897 -7.91 12.57 -32.11
C LYS A 897 -7.84 11.06 -32.27
N THR A 898 -7.87 10.57 -33.51
CA THR A 898 -7.60 9.15 -33.82
C THR A 898 -6.23 8.73 -33.30
N SER A 899 -6.13 7.52 -32.77
CA SER A 899 -4.85 6.93 -32.34
C SER A 899 -4.07 6.30 -33.49
N GLY A 900 -4.69 6.01 -34.63
CA GLY A 900 -4.06 5.26 -35.73
C GLY A 900 -3.16 6.08 -36.66
N SER A 901 -2.91 7.35 -36.35
CA SER A 901 -2.12 8.29 -37.17
C SER A 901 -1.59 9.41 -36.27
N LEU A 902 -0.56 10.14 -36.70
CA LEU A 902 -0.18 11.41 -36.06
C LEU A 902 -1.14 12.55 -36.44
N THR A 903 -1.85 12.45 -37.56
CA THR A 903 -2.84 13.44 -38.02
C THR A 903 -4.21 13.21 -37.36
N GLY A 904 -5.23 13.93 -37.83
CA GLY A 904 -6.64 13.64 -37.54
C GLY A 904 -7.24 12.49 -38.37
N ASP A 905 -6.53 11.98 -39.37
CA ASP A 905 -7.00 10.95 -40.30
C ASP A 905 -6.25 9.63 -40.07
N ALA A 906 -6.99 8.58 -39.70
CA ALA A 906 -6.47 7.25 -39.38
C ALA A 906 -5.88 6.51 -40.58
N ALA A 907 -6.20 6.91 -41.82
CA ALA A 907 -5.66 6.31 -43.03
C ALA A 907 -4.21 6.74 -43.30
N ILE A 908 -3.81 7.93 -42.83
CA ILE A 908 -2.47 8.47 -43.05
C ILE A 908 -1.47 7.79 -42.11
N LYS A 909 -0.34 7.32 -42.67
CA LYS A 909 0.72 6.60 -41.95
C LYS A 909 2.06 7.35 -41.99
N GLY A 910 3.08 6.81 -41.33
CA GLY A 910 4.40 7.44 -41.23
C GLY A 910 4.42 8.64 -40.29
N ALA A 911 5.18 9.68 -40.66
CA ALA A 911 5.28 10.94 -39.93
C ALA A 911 5.05 12.16 -40.84
N PRO A 912 3.80 12.40 -41.29
CA PRO A 912 3.47 13.53 -42.14
C PRO A 912 3.79 14.87 -41.46
N LYS A 913 4.14 15.88 -42.26
CA LYS A 913 4.52 17.22 -41.80
C LYS A 913 3.71 18.30 -42.49
N GLY A 914 3.51 19.43 -41.81
CA GLY A 914 2.95 20.64 -42.38
C GLY A 914 1.44 20.60 -42.66
N PHE A 915 0.72 19.60 -42.16
CA PHE A 915 -0.73 19.49 -42.31
C PHE A 915 -1.46 20.42 -41.33
N THR A 916 -2.71 20.77 -41.65
CA THR A 916 -3.60 21.49 -40.74
C THR A 916 -4.38 20.50 -39.88
N LEU A 917 -4.43 20.71 -38.57
CA LEU A 917 -5.29 19.94 -37.66
C LEU A 917 -6.56 20.74 -37.35
N THR A 918 -7.72 20.24 -37.78
CA THR A 918 -9.01 20.90 -37.53
C THR A 918 -9.59 20.47 -36.17
N VAL A 919 -9.98 21.44 -35.35
CA VAL A 919 -10.72 21.23 -34.09
C VAL A 919 -12.19 21.58 -34.31
N GLN A 920 -13.04 20.56 -34.19
CA GLN A 920 -14.47 20.63 -34.45
C GLN A 920 -15.26 21.18 -33.26
N ASP A 921 -14.82 20.89 -32.03
CA ASP A 921 -15.48 21.36 -30.81
C ASP A 921 -14.52 21.33 -29.62
N VAL A 922 -14.87 22.04 -28.55
CA VAL A 922 -14.16 22.02 -27.27
C VAL A 922 -15.14 21.94 -26.11
N TYR A 923 -14.81 21.16 -25.08
CA TYR A 923 -15.59 21.11 -23.85
C TYR A 923 -14.68 20.94 -22.63
N VAL A 924 -15.21 21.19 -21.44
CA VAL A 924 -14.44 21.09 -20.19
C VAL A 924 -14.79 19.83 -19.41
N SER A 925 -13.78 19.17 -18.87
CA SER A 925 -13.91 18.20 -17.78
C SER A 925 -13.37 18.88 -16.52
N ALA A 926 -14.22 19.67 -15.86
CA ALA A 926 -13.82 20.64 -14.84
C ALA A 926 -13.32 19.98 -13.55
N GLY A 927 -13.91 18.85 -13.14
CA GLY A 927 -13.44 18.07 -12.00
C GLY A 927 -12.13 17.36 -12.31
N ALA A 928 -11.99 16.83 -13.52
CA ALA A 928 -10.73 16.24 -13.96
C ALA A 928 -9.62 17.30 -14.17
N GLY A 929 -10.02 18.54 -14.47
CA GLY A 929 -9.15 19.71 -14.56
C GLY A 929 -8.46 19.86 -15.91
N PHE A 930 -9.15 19.63 -17.03
CA PHE A 930 -8.65 19.88 -18.38
C PHE A 930 -9.76 20.23 -19.38
N VAL A 931 -9.38 20.85 -20.51
CA VAL A 931 -10.24 21.11 -21.66
C VAL A 931 -9.98 20.07 -22.74
N VAL A 932 -11.03 19.45 -23.27
CA VAL A 932 -10.95 18.46 -24.35
C VAL A 932 -11.14 19.16 -25.69
N ALA A 933 -10.21 18.97 -26.62
CA ALA A 933 -10.27 19.50 -27.97
C ALA A 933 -10.54 18.39 -28.99
N MET A 934 -11.74 18.40 -29.58
CA MET A 934 -12.22 17.35 -30.48
C MET A 934 -11.70 17.58 -31.90
N CYS A 935 -10.77 16.73 -32.33
CA CYS A 935 -10.15 16.79 -33.67
C CYS A 935 -10.76 15.77 -34.66
N GLY A 936 -11.85 15.11 -34.26
CA GLY A 936 -12.57 14.12 -35.04
C GLY A 936 -13.67 13.46 -34.21
N GLU A 937 -14.51 12.64 -34.85
CA GLU A 937 -15.57 11.91 -34.15
C GLU A 937 -15.00 10.78 -33.29
N ILE A 938 -15.40 10.75 -32.03
CA ILE A 938 -15.03 9.70 -31.08
C ILE A 938 -16.28 9.07 -30.50
N THR A 939 -16.40 7.78 -30.70
CA THR A 939 -17.48 6.99 -30.10
C THR A 939 -17.19 6.75 -28.63
N LYS A 940 -18.00 7.34 -27.75
CA LYS A 940 -17.98 7.08 -26.29
C LYS A 940 -18.71 5.79 -25.89
N MET A 941 -19.50 5.22 -26.78
CA MET A 941 -20.28 4.00 -26.56
C MET A 941 -20.05 3.00 -27.71
N PRO A 942 -19.09 2.08 -27.59
CA PRO A 942 -18.85 1.06 -28.60
C PRO A 942 -20.08 0.15 -28.79
N GLY A 943 -20.14 -0.53 -29.93
CA GLY A 943 -21.19 -1.54 -30.18
C GLY A 943 -20.57 -2.93 -30.31
N LEU A 944 -21.36 -3.96 -30.04
CA LEU A 944 -21.00 -5.34 -30.37
C LEU A 944 -20.80 -5.51 -31.89
N SER A 945 -19.92 -6.45 -32.26
CA SER A 945 -19.70 -6.91 -33.63
C SER A 945 -20.83 -7.85 -34.09
N THR A 946 -20.86 -8.23 -35.37
CA THR A 946 -21.84 -9.21 -35.90
C THR A 946 -21.72 -10.57 -35.22
N ARG A 947 -20.50 -10.98 -34.85
CA ARG A 947 -20.20 -12.17 -34.05
C ARG A 947 -19.42 -11.73 -32.81
N PRO A 948 -20.09 -11.38 -31.70
CA PRO A 948 -19.44 -11.05 -30.45
C PRO A 948 -18.83 -12.29 -29.79
N ALA A 949 -17.82 -12.07 -28.93
CA ALA A 949 -17.16 -13.13 -28.15
C ALA A 949 -18.11 -13.89 -27.22
N ILE A 950 -19.28 -13.32 -26.90
CA ILE A 950 -20.33 -13.93 -26.07
C ILE A 950 -20.67 -15.36 -26.49
N TYR A 951 -20.67 -15.66 -27.79
CA TYR A 951 -21.00 -17.00 -28.29
C TYR A 951 -20.03 -18.09 -27.85
N ASP A 952 -18.80 -17.72 -27.53
CA ASP A 952 -17.74 -18.66 -27.16
C ASP A 952 -17.53 -18.70 -25.64
N ILE A 953 -18.09 -17.74 -24.90
CA ILE A 953 -17.91 -17.62 -23.44
C ILE A 953 -18.84 -18.57 -22.71
N ASP A 954 -18.29 -19.40 -21.83
CA ASP A 954 -19.06 -20.31 -20.96
C ASP A 954 -18.39 -20.48 -19.58
N PHE A 955 -19.09 -21.12 -18.64
CA PHE A 955 -18.58 -21.51 -17.33
C PHE A 955 -18.67 -23.02 -17.15
N ASN A 956 -17.52 -23.67 -17.10
CA ASN A 956 -17.43 -25.10 -16.89
C ASN A 956 -17.78 -25.43 -15.43
N THR A 957 -18.94 -26.02 -15.20
CA THR A 957 -19.47 -26.31 -13.85
C THR A 957 -18.77 -27.48 -13.15
N GLU A 958 -18.00 -28.29 -13.88
CA GLU A 958 -17.23 -29.40 -13.31
C GLU A 958 -15.86 -28.93 -12.80
N THR A 959 -15.19 -28.06 -13.56
CA THR A 959 -13.84 -27.56 -13.23
C THR A 959 -13.87 -26.22 -12.50
N GLY A 960 -14.94 -25.45 -12.63
CA GLY A 960 -15.04 -24.07 -12.16
C GLY A 960 -14.28 -23.06 -13.03
N GLU A 961 -13.88 -23.44 -14.24
CA GLU A 961 -13.11 -22.58 -15.16
C GLU A 961 -13.99 -21.83 -16.17
N ILE A 962 -13.57 -20.63 -16.56
CA ILE A 962 -14.24 -19.83 -17.61
C ILE A 962 -13.72 -20.22 -19.00
N GLU A 963 -14.57 -20.55 -19.95
CA GLU A 963 -14.17 -20.90 -21.32
C GLU A 963 -14.43 -19.73 -22.29
N GLY A 964 -13.67 -19.66 -23.39
CA GLY A 964 -13.82 -18.69 -24.49
C GLY A 964 -13.67 -17.19 -24.22
N LEU A 965 -13.28 -16.79 -23.00
CA LEU A 965 -13.03 -15.39 -22.64
C LEU A 965 -11.83 -14.75 -23.39
N PHE A 966 -10.89 -15.59 -23.87
CA PHE A 966 -9.60 -15.20 -24.44
C PHE A 966 -9.31 -15.85 -25.79
#